data_AF-A0A2I0JRQ1-F1
#
_entry.id   AF-A0A2I0JRQ1-F1
#
_cell.length_a   1.000
_cell.length_b   1.000
_cell.length_c   1.000
_cell.angle_alpha   90.00
_cell.angle_beta   90.00
_cell.angle_gamma   90.00
#
_symmetry.space_group_name_H-M   'P 1'
#
loop_
_entity.id
_entity.type
_entity.pdbx_description
1 polymer ?
#
loop_
_entity_poly.entity_id
_entity_poly.type
_entity_poly.pdbx_seq_one_letter_code
_entity_poly.pdbx_strand_id
1 'polypeptide(L)'
;MANVQYTENLTEEQLDAMAGSETLRHQATTYGLTRNNKALIKSTNRLRDSLLPKDDPKLAVPLLLLIAQHRSLVVINAEAPYVKMVSEQFDRCHGTLLQYVEFLCSSVTPATAYAQLIPSLDDLVHLYHLEPEVAFLIYRPVMRIFKCQGRSEVCWPLDIKEPIGSDSESEDNPCKLVLDLGSPKKPIMWSDLLATAKTMLPAKAWNSLSPDLYATFWGLTLYDLYVPRTRYESEIAKQHAALKVLEELSDTSSSAITKRKKDKERIQEALDRLMSELYKHEENVASVRARLSREKDKWLSSCPDTLKINMEFLQRCIFPRCTFSMPDAVYCAMFVNTLHSLGTPFFNTVNHIDVLICKTLQPMICCCTEYEVGRLGRFLYETLKTAYYWKSDESIYERECGNMPGFAVYYRYPNSQRVTYGQFIKVHWKWSQRITKLLIACLESSEYMEIRNALIMLTKISGVFPVTRKTGINLEKRVAKIKGDEREDLKVLATGVAAALAARKPFWVTDEEFGMGYLDLKPSSSLATKSVAANTTNGSAVSVTQSDSGRVAQQVPDSGTSAKEQTSRTKLADAKHEKSDNLLHSKSDPGSTKARGGSLVNGSNVQISATSAVQAGGSNQRHVEDSAPKDTAETEVQP
;
A
#
# COMPACT_ATOMS: atom_id res chain seq x y z
N MET A 1 -19.63 18.17 7.05
CA MET A 1 -20.50 18.83 6.05
C MET A 1 -20.84 17.93 4.87
N ALA A 2 -19.88 17.37 4.12
CA ALA A 2 -20.16 16.51 2.96
C ALA A 2 -20.13 14.98 3.23
N ASN A 3 -19.79 14.54 4.45
CA ASN A 3 -19.64 13.14 4.87
C ASN A 3 -18.65 12.28 4.05
N VAL A 4 -17.74 12.90 3.30
CA VAL A 4 -16.50 12.21 2.88
C VAL A 4 -15.67 11.98 4.16
N GLN A 5 -15.32 10.72 4.43
CA GLN A 5 -14.55 10.32 5.61
C GLN A 5 -13.27 9.62 5.16
N TYR A 6 -12.12 10.06 5.67
CA TYR A 6 -10.86 9.35 5.48
C TYR A 6 -10.64 8.36 6.63
N THR A 7 -10.51 7.08 6.32
CA THR A 7 -10.29 6.00 7.29
C THR A 7 -9.02 5.25 6.96
N GLU A 8 -7.99 5.38 7.80
CA GLU A 8 -6.73 4.64 7.66
C GLU A 8 -6.90 3.15 7.97
N ASN A 9 -7.61 2.84 9.05
CA ASN A 9 -7.78 1.47 9.56
C ASN A 9 -9.07 0.84 9.03
N LEU A 10 -9.02 0.45 7.77
CA LEU A 10 -10.03 -0.37 7.09
C LEU A 10 -9.86 -1.85 7.48
N THR A 11 -10.97 -2.58 7.61
CA THR A 11 -10.93 -4.06 7.62
C THR A 11 -10.58 -4.58 6.22
N GLU A 12 -10.14 -5.84 6.11
CA GLU A 12 -9.91 -6.46 4.80
C GLU A 12 -11.18 -6.44 3.95
N GLU A 13 -12.35 -6.71 4.56
CA GLU A 13 -13.67 -6.65 3.94
C GLU A 13 -14.07 -5.26 3.41
N GLN A 14 -13.63 -4.18 4.06
CA GLN A 14 -13.84 -2.81 3.60
C GLN A 14 -12.86 -2.44 2.49
N LEU A 15 -11.58 -2.81 2.63
CA LEU A 15 -10.52 -2.54 1.66
C LEU A 15 -10.76 -3.26 0.33
N ASP A 16 -11.23 -4.51 0.39
CA ASP A 16 -11.63 -5.30 -0.77
C ASP A 16 -12.84 -4.67 -1.50
N ALA A 17 -13.84 -4.21 -0.74
CA ALA A 17 -14.97 -3.45 -1.28
C ALA A 17 -14.58 -2.06 -1.84
N MET A 18 -13.44 -1.47 -1.41
CA MET A 18 -12.92 -0.24 -2.02
C MET A 18 -12.39 -0.44 -3.46
N ALA A 19 -12.18 -1.67 -3.91
CA ALA A 19 -11.90 -1.99 -5.31
C ALA A 19 -13.13 -1.88 -6.23
N GLY A 20 -14.34 -1.92 -5.67
CA GLY A 20 -15.59 -2.03 -6.43
C GLY A 20 -16.12 -0.73 -7.06
N SER A 21 -17.29 -0.84 -7.68
CA SER A 21 -18.10 0.28 -8.16
C SER A 21 -18.72 1.10 -7.01
N GLU A 22 -19.41 2.19 -7.36
CA GLU A 22 -19.97 3.17 -6.43
C GLU A 22 -20.78 2.55 -5.28
N THR A 23 -21.71 1.61 -5.55
CA THR A 23 -22.60 1.09 -4.49
C THR A 23 -21.81 0.26 -3.48
N LEU A 24 -20.90 -0.60 -3.94
CA LEU A 24 -20.08 -1.44 -3.07
C LEU A 24 -19.08 -0.61 -2.24
N ARG A 25 -18.46 0.41 -2.84
CA ARG A 25 -17.58 1.36 -2.12
C ARG A 25 -18.34 2.09 -1.01
N HIS A 26 -19.56 2.55 -1.26
CA HIS A 26 -20.38 3.22 -0.24
C HIS A 26 -20.75 2.30 0.92
N GLN A 27 -21.06 1.03 0.67
CA GLN A 27 -21.39 0.08 1.73
C GLN A 27 -20.20 -0.13 2.71
N ALA A 28 -18.96 -0.08 2.20
CA ALA A 28 -17.76 -0.16 3.03
C ALA A 28 -17.53 1.09 3.89
N THR A 29 -17.76 2.29 3.36
CA THR A 29 -17.42 3.56 4.03
C THR A 29 -18.54 4.14 4.91
N THR A 30 -19.80 3.76 4.69
CA THR A 30 -20.95 4.51 5.24
C THR A 30 -21.44 3.99 6.60
N TYR A 31 -20.85 2.91 7.14
CA TYR A 31 -21.15 2.35 8.48
C TYR A 31 -22.66 2.17 8.80
N GLY A 32 -23.49 1.89 7.79
CA GLY A 32 -24.94 1.69 7.92
C GLY A 32 -25.82 2.95 7.79
N LEU A 33 -25.26 4.14 7.57
CA LEU A 33 -26.08 5.31 7.16
C LEU A 33 -26.68 5.07 5.76
N THR A 34 -27.90 5.57 5.52
CA THR A 34 -28.62 5.33 4.26
C THR A 34 -28.46 6.48 3.25
N ARG A 35 -28.28 6.10 1.97
CA ARG A 35 -28.02 6.96 0.78
C ARG A 35 -28.96 8.16 0.59
N ASN A 36 -30.15 8.16 1.20
CA ASN A 36 -31.22 9.11 0.89
C ASN A 36 -31.36 10.28 1.88
N ASN A 37 -30.29 10.65 2.60
CA ASN A 37 -30.29 11.87 3.42
C ASN A 37 -30.28 13.14 2.54
N LYS A 38 -31.48 13.66 2.23
CA LYS A 38 -31.66 14.91 1.48
C LYS A 38 -31.01 16.14 2.12
N ALA A 39 -30.77 16.13 3.44
CA ALA A 39 -30.04 17.20 4.11
C ALA A 39 -28.53 17.13 3.82
N LEU A 40 -27.96 15.92 3.75
CA LEU A 40 -26.55 15.71 3.38
C LEU A 40 -26.25 16.20 1.96
N ILE A 41 -27.09 15.84 0.97
CA ILE A 41 -26.93 16.34 -0.40
C ILE A 41 -27.00 17.88 -0.45
N LYS A 42 -27.93 18.48 0.32
CA LYS A 42 -28.03 19.95 0.44
C LYS A 42 -26.79 20.57 1.11
N SER A 43 -26.19 19.94 2.13
CA SER A 43 -24.98 20.47 2.78
C SER A 43 -23.71 20.26 1.95
N THR A 44 -23.61 19.17 1.18
CA THR A 44 -22.55 18.95 0.18
C THR A 44 -22.61 20.02 -0.91
N ASN A 45 -23.79 20.26 -1.49
CA ASN A 45 -23.95 21.30 -2.52
C ASN A 45 -23.66 22.69 -1.95
N ARG A 46 -24.20 23.05 -0.78
CA ARG A 46 -23.88 24.34 -0.12
C ARG A 46 -22.38 24.53 0.10
N LEU A 47 -21.66 23.51 0.59
CA LEU A 47 -20.21 23.59 0.78
C LEU A 47 -19.47 23.80 -0.55
N ARG A 48 -19.84 23.06 -1.59
CA ARG A 48 -19.29 23.22 -2.95
C ARG A 48 -19.56 24.63 -3.48
N ASP A 49 -20.78 25.11 -3.37
CA ASP A 49 -21.21 26.41 -3.91
C ASP A 49 -20.56 27.58 -3.14
N SER A 50 -20.18 27.39 -1.85
CA SER A 50 -19.33 28.32 -1.09
C SER A 50 -17.84 28.28 -1.47
N LEU A 51 -17.34 27.16 -2.01
CA LEU A 51 -15.96 27.01 -2.49
C LEU A 51 -15.80 27.38 -3.98
N LEU A 52 -16.89 27.33 -4.73
CA LEU A 52 -17.03 27.67 -6.14
C LEU A 52 -18.15 28.71 -6.34
N PRO A 53 -17.99 29.94 -5.79
CA PRO A 53 -18.87 31.05 -6.14
C PRO A 53 -18.85 31.33 -7.65
N LYS A 54 -19.90 31.99 -8.15
CA LYS A 54 -19.97 32.42 -9.55
C LYS A 54 -18.90 33.48 -9.82
N ASP A 55 -18.88 34.49 -8.97
CA ASP A 55 -17.94 35.59 -8.95
C ASP A 55 -16.60 35.13 -8.35
N ASP A 56 -15.49 35.69 -8.82
CA ASP A 56 -14.16 35.36 -8.30
C ASP A 56 -13.82 36.15 -7.02
N PRO A 57 -12.99 35.59 -6.11
CA PRO A 57 -12.13 34.42 -6.28
C PRO A 57 -12.78 33.07 -5.90
N LYS A 58 -12.65 32.08 -6.77
CA LYS A 58 -12.97 30.68 -6.48
C LYS A 58 -11.94 30.05 -5.53
N LEU A 59 -12.37 29.59 -4.36
CA LEU A 59 -11.50 29.11 -3.28
C LEU A 59 -11.06 27.66 -3.42
N ALA A 60 -11.76 26.84 -4.20
CA ALA A 60 -11.53 25.39 -4.25
C ALA A 60 -10.11 24.99 -4.69
N VAL A 61 -9.56 25.61 -5.74
CA VAL A 61 -8.21 25.29 -6.25
C VAL A 61 -7.12 25.88 -5.36
N PRO A 62 -7.16 27.16 -4.93
CA PRO A 62 -6.22 27.67 -3.94
C PRO A 62 -6.16 26.81 -2.67
N LEU A 63 -7.30 26.35 -2.14
CA LEU A 63 -7.33 25.49 -0.96
C LEU A 63 -6.73 24.10 -1.23
N LEU A 64 -7.00 23.50 -2.40
CA LEU A 64 -6.39 22.23 -2.80
C LEU A 64 -4.86 22.34 -2.87
N LEU A 65 -4.35 23.39 -3.53
CA LEU A 65 -2.92 23.63 -3.71
C LEU A 65 -2.22 23.91 -2.37
N LEU A 66 -2.82 24.72 -1.50
CA LEU A 66 -2.28 25.00 -0.17
C LEU A 66 -2.23 23.75 0.73
N ILE A 67 -3.26 22.90 0.71
CA ILE A 67 -3.24 21.62 1.45
C ILE A 67 -2.14 20.70 0.89
N ALA A 68 -2.01 20.62 -0.43
CA ALA A 68 -1.01 19.80 -1.10
C ALA A 68 0.43 20.26 -0.79
N GLN A 69 0.73 21.56 -0.89
CA GLN A 69 2.02 22.15 -0.55
C GLN A 69 2.33 22.04 0.95
N HIS A 70 1.32 22.17 1.82
CA HIS A 70 1.51 22.07 3.26
C HIS A 70 1.96 20.66 3.69
N ARG A 71 1.51 19.58 3.01
CA ARG A 71 1.99 18.20 3.28
C ARG A 71 3.51 18.13 3.26
N SER A 72 4.14 18.64 2.21
CA SER A 72 5.60 18.60 2.04
C SER A 72 6.29 19.62 2.96
N LEU A 73 5.71 20.81 3.13
CA LEU A 73 6.24 21.87 4.00
C LEU A 73 6.34 21.45 5.47
N VAL A 74 5.42 20.62 5.98
CA VAL A 74 5.45 20.09 7.35
C VAL A 74 6.74 19.34 7.66
N VAL A 75 7.37 18.68 6.68
CA VAL A 75 8.63 17.95 6.89
C VAL A 75 9.84 18.88 6.85
N ILE A 76 9.80 19.91 6.00
CA ILE A 76 10.94 20.79 5.71
C ILE A 76 11.07 21.90 6.78
N ASN A 77 9.95 22.48 7.22
CA ASN A 77 9.91 23.62 8.15
C ASN A 77 9.55 23.18 9.59
N ALA A 78 9.90 21.95 9.97
CA ALA A 78 9.61 21.38 11.28
C ALA A 78 10.54 21.94 12.38
N GLU A 79 10.16 23.04 13.03
CA GLU A 79 10.76 23.49 14.30
C GLU A 79 10.29 22.62 15.50
N ALA A 80 10.44 21.29 15.36
CA ALA A 80 9.88 20.29 16.26
C ALA A 80 10.98 19.33 16.78
N PRO A 81 11.20 19.22 18.11
CA PRO A 81 12.24 18.36 18.67
C PRO A 81 11.92 16.86 18.62
N TYR A 82 10.69 16.47 18.25
CA TYR A 82 10.22 15.08 18.28
C TYR A 82 9.64 14.67 16.91
N VAL A 83 10.35 13.77 16.22
CA VAL A 83 9.97 13.25 14.88
C VAL A 83 8.53 12.74 14.83
N LYS A 84 8.05 12.06 15.88
CA LYS A 84 6.66 11.57 16.00
C LYS A 84 5.62 12.66 15.74
N MET A 85 5.84 13.87 16.25
CA MET A 85 4.91 15.00 16.10
C MET A 85 4.88 15.52 14.65
N VAL A 86 6.03 15.49 13.97
CA VAL A 86 6.13 15.81 12.53
C VAL A 86 5.40 14.75 11.70
N SER A 87 5.59 13.45 12.02
CA SER A 87 4.87 12.35 11.38
C SER A 87 3.35 12.44 11.56
N GLU A 88 2.86 12.71 12.78
CA GLU A 88 1.42 12.86 13.04
C GLU A 88 0.82 14.06 12.28
N GLN A 89 1.54 15.18 12.20
CA GLN A 89 1.08 16.35 11.45
C GLN A 89 1.10 16.09 9.93
N PHE A 90 2.12 15.40 9.41
CA PHE A 90 2.18 14.97 8.01
C PHE A 90 1.02 14.05 7.66
N ASP A 91 0.78 13.02 8.47
CA ASP A 91 -0.31 12.06 8.29
C ASP A 91 -1.68 12.74 8.34
N ARG A 92 -1.87 13.78 9.18
CA ARG A 92 -3.08 14.63 9.19
C ARG A 92 -3.25 15.45 7.92
N CYS A 93 -2.22 16.15 7.47
CA CYS A 93 -2.26 16.94 6.23
C CYS A 93 -2.54 16.04 5.01
N HIS A 94 -1.91 14.87 4.97
CA HIS A 94 -2.10 13.86 3.93
C HIS A 94 -3.53 13.28 3.92
N GLY A 95 -4.08 12.92 5.08
CA GLY A 95 -5.47 12.47 5.19
C GLY A 95 -6.48 13.55 4.76
N THR A 96 -6.19 14.81 5.07
CA THR A 96 -7.00 15.97 4.65
C THR A 96 -6.93 16.20 3.15
N LEU A 97 -5.75 16.04 2.53
CA LEU A 97 -5.57 16.10 1.08
C LEU A 97 -6.42 15.04 0.35
N LEU A 98 -6.35 13.78 0.80
CA LEU A 98 -7.14 12.69 0.23
C LEU A 98 -8.66 12.95 0.38
N GLN A 99 -9.10 13.37 1.57
CA GLN A 99 -10.50 13.72 1.85
C GLN A 99 -10.99 14.88 0.96
N TYR A 100 -10.15 15.89 0.72
CA TYR A 100 -10.52 17.06 -0.08
C TYR A 100 -10.57 16.75 -1.58
N VAL A 101 -9.65 15.94 -2.10
CA VAL A 101 -9.70 15.48 -3.50
C VAL A 101 -10.95 14.63 -3.75
N GLU A 102 -11.29 13.68 -2.87
CA GLU A 102 -12.51 12.87 -3.03
C GLU A 102 -13.79 13.71 -2.89
N PHE A 103 -13.81 14.75 -2.03
CA PHE A 103 -14.89 15.73 -1.98
C PHE A 103 -15.05 16.51 -3.29
N LEU A 104 -13.96 17.00 -3.89
CA LEU A 104 -14.04 17.73 -5.17
C LEU A 104 -14.48 16.80 -6.30
N CYS A 105 -13.96 15.57 -6.37
CA CYS A 105 -14.36 14.58 -7.39
C CYS A 105 -15.84 14.17 -7.31
N SER A 106 -16.41 14.10 -6.09
CA SER A 106 -17.80 13.70 -5.87
C SER A 106 -18.81 14.85 -5.97
N SER A 107 -18.40 16.09 -5.67
CA SER A 107 -19.29 17.26 -5.69
C SER A 107 -19.28 18.06 -7.01
N VAL A 108 -18.15 18.06 -7.73
CA VAL A 108 -17.98 18.76 -9.02
C VAL A 108 -18.26 17.81 -10.18
N THR A 109 -19.54 17.61 -10.48
CA THR A 109 -20.03 16.76 -11.57
C THR A 109 -20.63 17.59 -12.71
N PRO A 110 -20.52 17.17 -13.98
CA PRO A 110 -19.80 16.00 -14.49
C PRO A 110 -18.26 16.17 -14.44
N ALA A 111 -17.50 15.08 -14.68
CA ALA A 111 -16.05 15.07 -14.58
C ALA A 111 -15.32 16.08 -15.51
N THR A 112 -15.95 16.54 -16.59
CA THR A 112 -15.43 17.64 -17.42
C THR A 112 -15.39 18.98 -16.67
N ALA A 113 -16.32 19.24 -15.75
CA ALA A 113 -16.30 20.42 -14.89
C ALA A 113 -15.13 20.37 -13.88
N TYR A 114 -14.82 19.18 -13.35
CA TYR A 114 -13.62 18.97 -12.53
C TYR A 114 -12.34 19.25 -13.34
N ALA A 115 -12.24 18.74 -14.57
CA ALA A 115 -11.10 19.02 -15.45
C ALA A 115 -11.00 20.48 -15.94
N GLN A 116 -12.12 21.20 -16.05
CA GLN A 116 -12.11 22.65 -16.27
C GLN A 116 -11.59 23.39 -15.04
N LEU A 117 -11.91 22.94 -13.82
CA LEU A 117 -11.46 23.53 -12.56
C LEU A 117 -9.95 23.32 -12.29
N ILE A 118 -9.44 22.10 -12.44
CA ILE A 118 -8.05 21.75 -12.09
C ILE A 118 -7.03 22.37 -13.08
N PRO A 119 -5.82 22.80 -12.61
CA PRO A 119 -4.70 23.22 -13.48
C PRO A 119 -4.21 22.11 -14.43
N SER A 120 -3.27 22.42 -15.33
CA SER A 120 -2.63 21.35 -16.10
C SER A 120 -1.69 20.52 -15.21
N LEU A 121 -1.37 19.29 -15.64
CA LEU A 121 -0.37 18.47 -14.96
C LEU A 121 1.02 19.16 -14.89
N ASP A 122 1.31 20.01 -15.89
CA ASP A 122 2.55 20.78 -15.96
C ASP A 122 2.56 21.89 -14.90
N ASP A 123 1.45 22.64 -14.76
CA ASP A 123 1.30 23.65 -13.70
C ASP A 123 1.44 23.01 -12.30
N LEU A 124 0.80 21.85 -12.08
CA LEU A 124 0.85 21.16 -10.78
C LEU A 124 2.29 20.83 -10.35
N VAL A 125 3.17 20.43 -11.28
CA VAL A 125 4.56 20.06 -10.97
C VAL A 125 5.53 21.25 -11.07
N HIS A 126 5.45 22.07 -12.12
CA HIS A 126 6.46 23.10 -12.39
C HIS A 126 6.11 24.49 -11.86
N LEU A 127 4.82 24.85 -11.77
CA LEU A 127 4.37 26.14 -11.22
C LEU A 127 4.03 26.07 -9.73
N TYR A 128 3.42 24.96 -9.30
CA TYR A 128 3.01 24.74 -7.90
C TYR A 128 3.91 23.80 -7.11
N HIS A 129 4.95 23.23 -7.75
CA HIS A 129 5.98 22.40 -7.11
C HIS A 129 5.44 21.21 -6.30
N LEU A 130 4.35 20.60 -6.75
CA LEU A 130 3.79 19.42 -6.11
C LEU A 130 4.59 18.16 -6.47
N GLU A 131 4.78 17.28 -5.48
CA GLU A 131 5.41 15.98 -5.68
C GLU A 131 4.58 15.11 -6.64
N PRO A 132 5.21 14.28 -7.52
CA PRO A 132 4.50 13.62 -8.62
C PRO A 132 3.30 12.78 -8.19
N GLU A 133 3.38 12.08 -7.06
CA GLU A 133 2.28 11.27 -6.54
C GLU A 133 1.05 12.12 -6.13
N VAL A 134 1.26 13.36 -5.70
CA VAL A 134 0.19 14.33 -5.39
C VAL A 134 -0.35 14.97 -6.67
N ALA A 135 0.52 15.34 -7.61
CA ALA A 135 0.09 15.83 -8.92
C ALA A 135 -0.78 14.78 -9.63
N PHE A 136 -0.40 13.50 -9.58
CA PHE A 136 -1.21 12.41 -10.12
C PHE A 136 -2.45 12.11 -9.29
N LEU A 137 -2.46 12.20 -7.95
CA LEU A 137 -3.71 12.13 -7.17
C LEU A 137 -4.76 13.11 -7.71
N ILE A 138 -4.35 14.36 -7.94
CA ILE A 138 -5.22 15.46 -8.39
C ILE A 138 -5.60 15.30 -9.88
N TYR A 139 -4.67 14.87 -10.74
CA TYR A 139 -4.89 14.83 -12.18
C TYR A 139 -5.46 13.51 -12.71
N ARG A 140 -5.41 12.41 -11.93
CA ARG A 140 -5.94 11.08 -12.31
C ARG A 140 -7.41 11.09 -12.77
N PRO A 141 -8.35 11.87 -12.19
CA PRO A 141 -9.71 11.99 -12.71
C PRO A 141 -9.77 12.65 -14.10
N VAL A 142 -8.83 13.55 -14.41
CA VAL A 142 -8.71 14.24 -15.70
C VAL A 142 -8.18 13.28 -16.78
N MET A 143 -7.27 12.38 -16.42
CA MET A 143 -6.77 11.32 -17.34
C MET A 143 -7.90 10.40 -17.83
N ARG A 144 -8.94 10.17 -17.02
CA ARG A 144 -10.10 9.31 -17.33
C ARG A 144 -11.11 9.88 -18.32
N ILE A 145 -10.93 11.10 -18.82
CA ILE A 145 -11.82 11.69 -19.83
C ILE A 145 -11.13 11.93 -21.18
N PHE A 146 -9.91 11.41 -21.37
CA PHE A 146 -9.25 11.40 -22.67
C PHE A 146 -10.00 10.51 -23.68
N LYS A 147 -10.28 11.07 -24.84
CA LYS A 147 -11.00 10.43 -25.95
C LYS A 147 -10.04 10.12 -27.09
N CYS A 148 -10.37 9.13 -27.91
CA CYS A 148 -9.67 8.92 -29.17
C CYS A 148 -10.06 10.02 -30.17
N GLN A 149 -9.09 10.66 -30.83
CA GLN A 149 -9.34 11.70 -31.82
C GLN A 149 -10.31 11.20 -32.91
N GLY A 150 -11.45 11.90 -33.06
CA GLY A 150 -12.52 11.52 -34.00
C GLY A 150 -13.60 10.56 -33.45
N ARG A 151 -13.49 10.05 -32.21
CA ARG A 151 -14.56 9.29 -31.53
C ARG A 151 -15.20 10.12 -30.40
N SER A 152 -16.51 9.95 -30.21
CA SER A 152 -17.27 10.65 -29.16
C SER A 152 -17.12 10.02 -27.77
N GLU A 153 -16.79 8.73 -27.71
CA GLU A 153 -16.70 7.97 -26.46
C GLU A 153 -15.36 8.18 -25.74
N VAL A 154 -15.36 7.94 -24.42
CA VAL A 154 -14.15 7.96 -23.60
C VAL A 154 -13.31 6.72 -23.92
N CYS A 155 -12.03 6.91 -24.25
CA CYS A 155 -11.14 5.81 -24.62
C CYS A 155 -10.28 5.34 -23.45
N TRP A 156 -9.66 6.26 -22.71
CA TRP A 156 -8.71 5.89 -21.66
C TRP A 156 -9.43 5.69 -20.31
N PRO A 157 -9.25 4.58 -19.56
CA PRO A 157 -8.18 3.57 -19.67
C PRO A 157 -8.55 2.28 -20.43
N LEU A 158 -9.72 2.21 -21.06
CA LEU A 158 -10.26 1.03 -21.76
C LEU A 158 -9.43 0.67 -23.00
N ASP A 159 -9.70 -0.52 -23.57
CA ASP A 159 -9.17 -0.87 -24.88
C ASP A 159 -10.03 -0.37 -26.04
N ILE A 160 -9.35 -0.03 -27.12
CA ILE A 160 -9.95 0.43 -28.37
C ILE A 160 -10.25 -0.83 -29.19
N LYS A 161 -11.52 -1.27 -29.17
CA LYS A 161 -12.01 -2.25 -30.14
C LYS A 161 -11.92 -1.60 -31.53
N GLU A 162 -10.93 -2.00 -32.31
CA GLU A 162 -10.84 -1.74 -33.75
C GLU A 162 -11.88 -2.62 -34.47
N PRO A 163 -12.55 -2.11 -35.51
CA PRO A 163 -13.57 -2.88 -36.22
C PRO A 163 -12.91 -4.04 -36.99
N ILE A 164 -13.33 -5.26 -36.70
CA ILE A 164 -12.88 -6.47 -37.41
C ILE A 164 -13.27 -6.32 -38.89
N GLY A 165 -12.28 -6.12 -39.76
CA GLY A 165 -12.47 -5.92 -41.20
C GLY A 165 -11.69 -4.75 -41.83
N SER A 166 -10.95 -3.95 -41.06
CA SER A 166 -9.99 -2.99 -41.63
C SER A 166 -8.64 -3.67 -41.90
N ASP A 167 -8.55 -4.44 -43.00
CA ASP A 167 -7.28 -4.90 -43.56
C ASP A 167 -6.51 -3.71 -44.16
N SER A 168 -5.78 -2.99 -43.30
CA SER A 168 -4.88 -1.91 -43.68
C SER A 168 -3.53 -2.10 -43.01
N GLU A 169 -2.51 -2.45 -43.82
CA GLU A 169 -1.11 -2.61 -43.40
C GLU A 169 -0.49 -1.24 -43.07
N SER A 170 -0.90 -0.66 -41.94
CA SER A 170 -0.32 0.56 -41.37
C SER A 170 0.12 0.32 -39.94
N GLU A 171 1.34 -0.20 -39.78
CA GLU A 171 2.03 -0.21 -38.49
C GLU A 171 2.16 1.23 -37.95
N ASP A 172 2.05 1.38 -36.62
CA ASP A 172 2.23 2.63 -35.86
C ASP A 172 1.38 3.85 -36.30
N ASN A 173 0.06 3.70 -36.20
CA ASN A 173 -0.83 4.83 -35.86
C ASN A 173 -1.45 4.64 -34.45
N PRO A 174 -0.68 4.83 -33.36
CA PRO A 174 -1.24 4.77 -32.00
C PRO A 174 -2.34 5.83 -31.87
N CYS A 175 -3.55 5.39 -31.50
CA CYS A 175 -4.73 6.24 -31.56
C CYS A 175 -4.55 7.49 -30.68
N LYS A 176 -4.57 8.67 -31.31
CA LYS A 176 -4.21 9.93 -30.65
C LYS A 176 -5.25 10.25 -29.59
N LEU A 177 -4.87 10.07 -28.33
CA LEU A 177 -5.69 10.41 -27.17
C LEU A 177 -5.64 11.92 -26.94
N VAL A 178 -6.81 12.53 -26.91
CA VAL A 178 -7.04 13.97 -26.82
C VAL A 178 -8.03 14.27 -25.70
N LEU A 179 -7.74 15.31 -24.93
CA LEU A 179 -8.69 15.95 -24.03
C LEU A 179 -9.00 17.36 -24.54
N ASP A 180 -10.21 17.54 -25.06
CA ASP A 180 -10.78 18.86 -25.33
C ASP A 180 -11.77 19.24 -24.22
N LEU A 181 -11.58 20.42 -23.64
CA LEU A 181 -12.40 21.00 -22.57
C LEU A 181 -13.20 22.24 -23.04
N GLY A 182 -13.07 22.61 -24.31
CA GLY A 182 -13.59 23.84 -24.89
C GLY A 182 -12.79 25.09 -24.51
N SER A 183 -13.05 26.16 -25.27
CA SER A 183 -12.52 27.50 -25.00
C SER A 183 -12.84 27.94 -23.56
N PRO A 184 -11.89 28.52 -22.80
CA PRO A 184 -10.59 29.03 -23.25
C PRO A 184 -9.42 28.03 -23.16
N LYS A 185 -9.60 26.80 -22.67
CA LYS A 185 -8.50 25.82 -22.58
C LYS A 185 -8.19 25.28 -23.99
N LYS A 186 -6.90 25.15 -24.32
CA LYS A 186 -6.45 24.44 -25.53
C LYS A 186 -6.65 22.93 -25.34
N PRO A 187 -6.96 22.16 -26.41
CA PRO A 187 -6.95 20.70 -26.33
C PRO A 187 -5.57 20.17 -25.94
N ILE A 188 -5.54 19.20 -25.03
CA ILE A 188 -4.33 18.57 -24.49
C ILE A 188 -4.16 17.21 -25.16
N MET A 189 -3.00 16.93 -25.75
CA MET A 189 -2.68 15.62 -26.30
C MET A 189 -2.07 14.72 -25.22
N TRP A 190 -2.23 13.40 -25.34
CA TRP A 190 -1.54 12.46 -24.45
C TRP A 190 -0.01 12.51 -24.61
N SER A 191 0.51 12.91 -25.78
CA SER A 191 1.93 13.21 -25.98
C SER A 191 2.45 14.28 -25.02
N ASP A 192 1.61 15.25 -24.67
CA ASP A 192 1.97 16.41 -23.87
C ASP A 192 2.04 15.99 -22.39
N LEU A 193 1.09 15.14 -21.97
CA LEU A 193 1.15 14.44 -20.67
C LEU A 193 2.42 13.58 -20.55
N LEU A 194 2.80 12.85 -21.60
CA LEU A 194 4.06 12.08 -21.62
C LEU A 194 5.31 12.97 -21.65
N ALA A 195 5.24 14.17 -22.21
CA ALA A 195 6.32 15.16 -22.17
C ALA A 195 6.49 15.74 -20.76
N THR A 196 5.41 16.17 -20.11
CA THR A 196 5.40 16.58 -18.69
C THR A 196 5.84 15.44 -17.77
N ALA A 197 5.42 14.19 -18.03
CA ALA A 197 5.88 13.04 -17.25
C ALA A 197 7.40 12.87 -17.29
N LYS A 198 8.04 13.10 -18.46
CA LYS A 198 9.50 12.99 -18.62
C LYS A 198 10.30 13.99 -17.77
N THR A 199 9.77 15.16 -17.43
CA THR A 199 10.48 16.14 -16.60
C THR A 199 10.38 15.85 -15.10
N MET A 200 9.38 15.08 -14.66
CA MET A 200 9.17 14.72 -13.25
C MET A 200 10.30 13.88 -12.63
N LEU A 201 11.04 13.12 -13.46
CA LEU A 201 12.13 12.25 -12.99
C LEU A 201 13.48 12.67 -13.59
N PRO A 202 14.60 12.48 -12.87
CA PRO A 202 15.93 12.72 -13.40
C PRO A 202 16.18 11.91 -14.68
N ALA A 203 16.80 12.52 -15.70
CA ALA A 203 16.99 11.92 -17.03
C ALA A 203 17.56 10.48 -17.03
N LYS A 204 18.39 10.13 -16.03
CA LYS A 204 18.97 8.79 -15.87
C LYS A 204 17.95 7.70 -15.52
N ALA A 205 16.80 8.04 -14.93
CA ALA A 205 15.75 7.07 -14.58
C ALA A 205 15.02 6.53 -15.83
N TRP A 206 14.88 7.36 -16.87
CA TRP A 206 14.29 6.96 -18.16
C TRP A 206 15.16 5.99 -18.98
N ASN A 207 16.39 5.70 -18.54
CA ASN A 207 17.16 4.57 -19.06
C ASN A 207 16.58 3.20 -18.62
N SER A 208 15.68 3.19 -17.64
CA SER A 208 15.14 2.00 -16.98
C SER A 208 13.61 2.07 -16.75
N LEU A 209 12.95 3.08 -17.31
CA LEU A 209 11.50 3.33 -17.20
C LEU A 209 10.97 3.86 -18.53
N SER A 210 9.78 3.42 -18.94
CA SER A 210 9.02 4.06 -20.02
C SER A 210 8.09 5.15 -19.45
N PRO A 211 8.00 6.33 -20.09
CA PRO A 211 6.99 7.35 -19.77
C PRO A 211 5.55 6.82 -19.89
N ASP A 212 5.29 5.96 -20.86
CA ASP A 212 3.99 5.32 -21.08
C ASP A 212 3.64 4.36 -19.95
N LEU A 213 4.58 3.52 -19.50
CA LEU A 213 4.42 2.69 -18.32
C LEU A 213 4.20 3.53 -17.05
N TYR A 214 4.93 4.63 -16.92
CA TYR A 214 4.81 5.56 -15.79
C TYR A 214 3.42 6.24 -15.76
N ALA A 215 2.95 6.78 -16.89
CA ALA A 215 1.63 7.41 -17.00
C ALA A 215 0.48 6.38 -16.86
N THR A 216 0.60 5.20 -17.50
CA THR A 216 -0.37 4.11 -17.35
C THR A 216 -0.42 3.60 -15.91
N PHE A 217 0.71 3.48 -15.21
CA PHE A 217 0.71 3.20 -13.77
C PHE A 217 -0.04 4.30 -12.99
N TRP A 218 0.42 5.54 -13.04
CA TRP A 218 -0.11 6.61 -12.17
C TRP A 218 -1.59 6.97 -12.43
N GLY A 219 -2.10 6.80 -13.65
CA GLY A 219 -3.50 7.04 -13.99
C GLY A 219 -4.46 5.91 -13.58
N LEU A 220 -4.00 4.66 -13.53
CA LEU A 220 -4.87 3.52 -13.20
C LEU A 220 -5.17 3.48 -11.69
N THR A 221 -6.26 2.81 -11.33
CA THR A 221 -6.71 2.55 -9.95
C THR A 221 -6.96 1.06 -9.74
N LEU A 222 -7.24 0.67 -8.49
CA LEU A 222 -7.54 -0.72 -8.13
C LEU A 222 -8.75 -1.28 -8.91
N TYR A 223 -9.75 -0.44 -9.18
CA TYR A 223 -10.94 -0.75 -9.97
C TYR A 223 -10.61 -1.26 -11.39
N ASP A 224 -9.53 -0.78 -12.01
CA ASP A 224 -9.18 -1.14 -13.39
C ASP A 224 -8.43 -2.47 -13.50
N LEU A 225 -7.96 -3.03 -12.38
CA LEU A 225 -7.14 -4.24 -12.34
C LEU A 225 -7.82 -5.43 -11.66
N TYR A 226 -8.84 -5.17 -10.83
CA TYR A 226 -9.39 -6.17 -9.92
C TYR A 226 -10.90 -6.00 -9.71
N VAL A 227 -11.63 -7.12 -9.75
CA VAL A 227 -13.06 -7.21 -9.45
C VAL A 227 -13.24 -7.98 -8.14
N PRO A 228 -13.78 -7.36 -7.06
CA PRO A 228 -14.02 -8.03 -5.78
C PRO A 228 -15.30 -8.88 -5.84
N ARG A 229 -15.31 -9.92 -6.71
CA ARG A 229 -16.48 -10.78 -7.00
C ARG A 229 -17.17 -11.26 -5.74
N THR A 230 -16.43 -11.84 -4.79
CA THR A 230 -16.95 -12.38 -3.53
C THR A 230 -17.63 -11.32 -2.65
N ARG A 231 -17.29 -10.04 -2.79
CA ARG A 231 -17.97 -8.93 -2.10
C ARG A 231 -19.30 -8.58 -2.76
N TYR A 232 -19.34 -8.51 -4.09
CA TYR A 232 -20.60 -8.37 -4.84
C TYR A 232 -21.54 -9.54 -4.58
N GLU A 233 -21.04 -10.78 -4.69
CA GLU A 233 -21.79 -12.02 -4.42
C GLU A 233 -22.36 -12.04 -2.99
N SER A 234 -21.53 -11.70 -1.99
CA SER A 234 -21.95 -11.60 -0.58
C SER A 234 -23.06 -10.57 -0.38
N GLU A 235 -22.96 -9.40 -1.02
CA GLU A 235 -23.96 -8.35 -0.89
C GLU A 235 -25.25 -8.67 -1.65
N ILE A 236 -25.16 -9.19 -2.87
CA ILE A 236 -26.31 -9.69 -3.64
C ILE A 236 -27.07 -10.76 -2.84
N ALA A 237 -26.35 -11.69 -2.19
CA ALA A 237 -26.94 -12.69 -1.29
C ALA A 237 -27.65 -12.05 -0.07
N LYS A 238 -27.07 -10.99 0.55
CA LYS A 238 -27.74 -10.23 1.63
C LYS A 238 -29.03 -9.57 1.16
N GLN A 239 -29.03 -8.96 -0.03
CA GLN A 239 -30.23 -8.31 -0.58
C GLN A 239 -31.31 -9.34 -0.94
N HIS A 240 -30.97 -10.51 -1.48
CA HIS A 240 -31.92 -11.62 -1.67
C HIS A 240 -32.47 -12.16 -0.33
N ALA A 241 -31.64 -12.30 0.70
CA ALA A 241 -32.11 -12.68 2.03
C ALA A 241 -33.07 -11.64 2.63
N ALA A 242 -32.80 -10.34 2.42
CA ALA A 242 -33.69 -9.26 2.84
C ALA A 242 -35.04 -9.28 2.11
N LEU A 243 -35.08 -9.62 0.81
CA LEU A 243 -36.34 -9.86 0.10
C LEU A 243 -37.15 -11.01 0.71
N LYS A 244 -36.51 -12.15 0.96
CA LYS A 244 -37.18 -13.33 1.54
C LYS A 244 -37.80 -13.01 2.91
N VAL A 245 -37.04 -12.37 3.80
CA VAL A 245 -37.54 -11.95 5.13
C VAL A 245 -38.73 -10.99 5.02
N LEU A 246 -38.75 -10.13 3.99
CA LEU A 246 -39.85 -9.17 3.75
C LEU A 246 -41.14 -9.84 3.23
N GLU A 247 -41.00 -10.99 2.54
CA GLU A 247 -42.10 -11.81 2.05
C GLU A 247 -42.70 -12.72 3.14
N GLU A 248 -41.88 -13.19 4.08
CA GLU A 248 -42.30 -13.98 5.24
C GLU A 248 -43.11 -13.18 6.30
N LEU A 249 -43.24 -11.85 6.14
CA LEU A 249 -44.02 -10.99 7.04
C LEU A 249 -45.54 -11.16 6.87
N SER A 250 -46.20 -11.57 7.94
CA SER A 250 -47.64 -11.87 7.98
C SER A 250 -48.58 -10.67 8.21
N ASP A 251 -48.06 -9.46 8.48
CA ASP A 251 -48.87 -8.26 8.74
C ASP A 251 -49.61 -7.79 7.47
N THR A 252 -50.91 -8.06 7.41
CA THR A 252 -51.82 -7.73 6.31
C THR A 252 -52.44 -6.33 6.40
N SER A 253 -52.03 -5.48 7.33
CA SER A 253 -52.50 -4.09 7.37
C SER A 253 -52.11 -3.31 6.11
N SER A 254 -52.95 -2.38 5.66
CA SER A 254 -52.72 -1.62 4.41
C SER A 254 -51.46 -0.75 4.47
N SER A 255 -51.10 -0.26 5.67
CA SER A 255 -49.83 0.43 5.96
C SER A 255 -48.63 -0.52 5.88
N ALA A 256 -48.73 -1.75 6.39
CA ALA A 256 -47.67 -2.74 6.24
C ALA A 256 -47.51 -3.22 4.80
N ILE A 257 -48.60 -3.45 4.07
CA ILE A 257 -48.56 -3.84 2.64
C ILE A 257 -47.88 -2.74 1.80
N THR A 258 -48.29 -1.48 1.96
CA THR A 258 -47.69 -0.36 1.21
C THR A 258 -46.22 -0.11 1.58
N LYS A 259 -45.86 -0.27 2.86
CA LYS A 259 -44.45 -0.25 3.30
C LYS A 259 -43.65 -1.40 2.67
N ARG A 260 -44.13 -2.64 2.77
CA ARG A 260 -43.46 -3.84 2.21
C ARG A 260 -43.28 -3.74 0.71
N LYS A 261 -44.26 -3.23 -0.05
CA LYS A 261 -44.10 -2.96 -1.48
C LYS A 261 -42.93 -1.97 -1.74
N LYS A 262 -42.91 -0.83 -1.04
CA LYS A 262 -41.87 0.21 -1.19
C LYS A 262 -40.48 -0.21 -0.70
N ASP A 263 -40.41 -1.12 0.25
CA ASP A 263 -39.15 -1.71 0.72
C ASP A 263 -38.67 -2.80 -0.27
N LYS A 264 -39.56 -3.63 -0.84
CA LYS A 264 -39.26 -4.60 -1.90
C LYS A 264 -38.74 -3.90 -3.16
N GLU A 265 -39.41 -2.84 -3.62
CA GLU A 265 -38.97 -2.00 -4.74
C GLU A 265 -37.54 -1.49 -4.54
N ARG A 266 -37.22 -0.95 -3.36
CA ARG A 266 -35.86 -0.45 -3.04
C ARG A 266 -34.80 -1.53 -3.03
N ILE A 267 -35.10 -2.73 -2.51
CA ILE A 267 -34.16 -3.85 -2.48
C ILE A 267 -33.94 -4.39 -3.90
N GLN A 268 -35.00 -4.46 -4.72
CA GLN A 268 -34.86 -4.84 -6.12
C GLN A 268 -34.01 -3.83 -6.90
N GLU A 269 -34.27 -2.52 -6.77
CA GLU A 269 -33.40 -1.50 -7.37
C GLU A 269 -31.93 -1.64 -6.93
N ALA A 270 -31.66 -2.12 -5.72
CA ALA A 270 -30.30 -2.32 -5.20
C ALA A 270 -29.63 -3.58 -5.77
N LEU A 271 -30.39 -4.68 -5.91
CA LEU A 271 -29.95 -5.89 -6.63
C LEU A 271 -29.62 -5.58 -8.09
N ASP A 272 -30.53 -4.93 -8.80
CA ASP A 272 -30.37 -4.58 -10.23
C ASP A 272 -29.13 -3.70 -10.44
N ARG A 273 -28.88 -2.76 -9.52
CA ARG A 273 -27.65 -1.95 -9.49
C ARG A 273 -26.40 -2.78 -9.24
N LEU A 274 -26.37 -3.60 -8.18
CA LEU A 274 -25.19 -4.41 -7.85
C LEU A 274 -24.82 -5.40 -8.97
N MET A 275 -25.82 -6.03 -9.59
CA MET A 275 -25.62 -6.94 -10.72
C MET A 275 -25.13 -6.18 -11.98
N SER A 276 -25.68 -5.00 -12.26
CA SER A 276 -25.23 -4.17 -13.38
C SER A 276 -23.83 -3.57 -13.16
N GLU A 277 -23.51 -3.19 -11.92
CA GLU A 277 -22.18 -2.73 -11.50
C GLU A 277 -21.13 -3.84 -11.62
N LEU A 278 -21.44 -5.07 -11.17
CA LEU A 278 -20.55 -6.22 -11.31
C LEU A 278 -20.21 -6.49 -12.78
N TYR A 279 -21.22 -6.63 -13.64
CA TYR A 279 -21.02 -6.90 -15.08
C TYR A 279 -20.17 -5.81 -15.76
N LYS A 280 -20.45 -4.53 -15.49
CA LYS A 280 -19.67 -3.40 -16.03
C LYS A 280 -18.25 -3.36 -15.49
N HIS A 281 -18.04 -3.76 -14.24
CA HIS A 281 -16.71 -3.84 -13.63
C HIS A 281 -15.88 -4.95 -14.27
N GLU A 282 -16.50 -6.10 -14.57
CA GLU A 282 -15.86 -7.19 -15.31
C GLU A 282 -15.49 -6.80 -16.75
N GLU A 283 -16.39 -6.14 -17.50
CA GLU A 283 -16.05 -5.62 -18.83
C GLU A 283 -14.93 -4.56 -18.76
N ASN A 284 -14.95 -3.67 -17.77
CA ASN A 284 -13.89 -2.67 -17.56
C ASN A 284 -12.52 -3.33 -17.34
N VAL A 285 -12.42 -4.28 -16.40
CA VAL A 285 -11.15 -4.97 -16.10
C VAL A 285 -10.68 -5.84 -17.27
N ALA A 286 -11.58 -6.53 -17.97
CA ALA A 286 -11.24 -7.29 -19.17
C ALA A 286 -10.71 -6.39 -20.30
N SER A 287 -11.37 -5.24 -20.52
CA SER A 287 -10.97 -4.22 -21.50
C SER A 287 -9.61 -3.61 -21.16
N VAL A 288 -9.41 -3.14 -19.91
CA VAL A 288 -8.12 -2.62 -19.46
C VAL A 288 -7.02 -3.68 -19.62
N ARG A 289 -7.28 -4.94 -19.25
CA ARG A 289 -6.31 -6.05 -19.41
C ARG A 289 -5.94 -6.28 -20.88
N ALA A 290 -6.88 -6.17 -21.82
CA ALA A 290 -6.60 -6.29 -23.25
C ALA A 290 -5.65 -5.18 -23.74
N ARG A 291 -5.91 -3.91 -23.39
CA ARG A 291 -5.01 -2.78 -23.72
C ARG A 291 -3.61 -3.00 -23.14
N LEU A 292 -3.52 -3.33 -21.85
CA LEU A 292 -2.24 -3.58 -21.18
C LEU A 292 -1.49 -4.75 -21.85
N SER A 293 -2.20 -5.78 -22.33
CA SER A 293 -1.61 -6.91 -23.04
C SER A 293 -1.02 -6.55 -24.41
N ARG A 294 -1.50 -5.48 -25.07
CA ARG A 294 -0.91 -4.94 -26.31
C ARG A 294 0.25 -3.99 -26.05
N GLU A 295 0.14 -3.15 -25.01
CA GLU A 295 1.19 -2.16 -24.69
C GLU A 295 2.46 -2.78 -24.08
N LYS A 296 2.33 -3.92 -23.37
CA LYS A 296 3.39 -4.50 -22.51
C LYS A 296 4.76 -4.65 -23.17
N ASP A 297 4.79 -5.01 -24.45
CA ASP A 297 6.03 -5.37 -25.15
C ASP A 297 6.81 -4.15 -25.62
N LYS A 298 6.17 -2.97 -25.74
CA LYS A 298 6.84 -1.70 -26.07
C LYS A 298 7.43 -0.99 -24.84
N TRP A 299 6.80 -1.12 -23.65
CA TRP A 299 7.18 -0.41 -22.42
C TRP A 299 8.66 -0.56 -22.02
N LEU A 300 9.12 -1.79 -21.77
CA LEU A 300 10.43 -2.04 -21.14
C LEU A 300 11.52 -2.44 -22.13
N SER A 301 11.15 -2.94 -23.32
CA SER A 301 12.09 -3.33 -24.38
C SER A 301 12.92 -2.16 -24.91
N SER A 302 12.42 -0.93 -24.75
CA SER A 302 13.10 0.31 -25.16
C SER A 302 14.11 0.85 -24.14
N CYS A 303 14.25 0.21 -22.96
CA CYS A 303 15.08 0.71 -21.85
C CYS A 303 16.54 0.23 -21.97
N PRO A 304 17.54 1.11 -22.17
CA PRO A 304 18.94 0.70 -22.34
C PRO A 304 19.58 0.07 -21.08
N ASP A 305 19.18 0.50 -19.89
CA ASP A 305 19.64 -0.06 -18.61
C ASP A 305 18.58 -1.01 -18.03
N THR A 306 18.49 -2.18 -18.66
CA THR A 306 17.63 -3.30 -18.25
C THR A 306 17.94 -3.82 -16.84
N LEU A 307 19.13 -3.56 -16.30
CA LEU A 307 19.53 -4.08 -14.98
C LEU A 307 18.90 -3.30 -13.82
N LYS A 308 18.58 -2.02 -14.03
CA LYS A 308 17.96 -1.16 -13.01
C LYS A 308 16.43 -1.08 -13.07
N ILE A 309 15.76 -1.63 -14.09
CA ILE A 309 14.29 -1.55 -14.30
C ILE A 309 13.51 -1.76 -13.00
N ASN A 310 13.70 -2.89 -12.32
CA ASN A 310 12.95 -3.21 -11.10
C ASN A 310 13.25 -2.27 -9.92
N MET A 311 14.45 -1.68 -9.86
CA MET A 311 14.86 -0.77 -8.79
C MET A 311 14.27 0.62 -9.01
N GLU A 312 14.39 1.18 -10.22
CA GLU A 312 13.76 2.47 -10.54
C GLU A 312 12.23 2.36 -10.54
N PHE A 313 11.64 1.24 -11.01
CA PHE A 313 10.19 1.04 -10.91
C PHE A 313 9.72 0.90 -9.45
N LEU A 314 10.50 0.22 -8.59
CA LEU A 314 10.22 0.19 -7.15
C LEU A 314 10.33 1.60 -6.53
N GLN A 315 11.38 2.36 -6.85
CA GLN A 315 11.69 3.62 -6.19
C GLN A 315 10.87 4.82 -6.71
N ARG A 316 10.49 4.85 -8.00
CA ARG A 316 9.79 5.98 -8.65
C ARG A 316 8.28 5.78 -8.83
N CYS A 317 7.81 4.55 -8.75
CA CYS A 317 6.40 4.20 -8.98
C CYS A 317 5.80 3.51 -7.76
N ILE A 318 6.29 2.32 -7.42
CA ILE A 318 5.65 1.45 -6.42
C ILE A 318 5.75 2.04 -5.01
N PHE A 319 6.92 2.46 -4.54
CA PHE A 319 7.08 2.93 -3.16
C PHE A 319 6.32 4.24 -2.87
N PRO A 320 6.48 5.33 -3.64
CA PRO A 320 5.73 6.58 -3.40
C PRO A 320 4.21 6.40 -3.50
N ARG A 321 3.75 5.36 -4.21
CA ARG A 321 2.33 5.04 -4.32
C ARG A 321 1.84 4.09 -3.23
N CYS A 322 2.61 3.08 -2.84
CA CYS A 322 2.16 2.10 -1.84
C CYS A 322 2.15 2.67 -0.42
N THR A 323 2.89 3.75 -0.15
CA THR A 323 2.75 4.54 1.08
C THR A 323 1.61 5.56 1.01
N PHE A 324 1.01 5.79 -0.15
CA PHE A 324 0.08 6.90 -0.39
C PHE A 324 -1.35 6.66 0.13
N SER A 325 -1.89 5.45 -0.03
CA SER A 325 -3.19 5.07 0.56
C SER A 325 -3.31 3.55 0.72
N MET A 326 -4.20 3.09 1.60
CA MET A 326 -4.47 1.65 1.76
C MET A 326 -4.96 0.99 0.44
N PRO A 327 -5.88 1.58 -0.35
CA PRO A 327 -6.20 1.08 -1.70
C PRO A 327 -5.02 1.14 -2.68
N ASP A 328 -4.18 2.19 -2.63
CA ASP A 328 -3.01 2.31 -3.51
C ASP A 328 -1.93 1.25 -3.18
N ALA A 329 -1.80 0.83 -1.92
CA ALA A 329 -0.95 -0.28 -1.51
C ALA A 329 -1.37 -1.62 -2.14
N VAL A 330 -2.68 -1.91 -2.16
CA VAL A 330 -3.23 -3.10 -2.82
C VAL A 330 -3.11 -2.98 -4.35
N TYR A 331 -3.40 -1.80 -4.91
CA TYR A 331 -3.18 -1.51 -6.33
C TYR A 331 -1.74 -1.80 -6.77
N CYS A 332 -0.73 -1.41 -5.99
CA CYS A 332 0.68 -1.65 -6.34
C CYS A 332 1.00 -3.14 -6.45
N ALA A 333 0.49 -3.97 -5.52
CA ALA A 333 0.64 -5.42 -5.59
C ALA A 333 -0.13 -6.01 -6.79
N MET A 334 -1.36 -5.55 -7.04
CA MET A 334 -2.16 -5.99 -8.18
C MET A 334 -1.54 -5.58 -9.52
N PHE A 335 -0.89 -4.42 -9.63
CA PHE A 335 -0.20 -3.99 -10.85
C PHE A 335 1.06 -4.83 -11.10
N VAL A 336 1.84 -5.15 -10.06
CA VAL A 336 2.98 -6.09 -10.14
C VAL A 336 2.52 -7.48 -10.60
N ASN A 337 1.41 -7.98 -10.06
CA ASN A 337 0.80 -9.24 -10.46
C ASN A 337 0.20 -9.18 -11.88
N THR A 338 -0.23 -7.99 -12.34
CA THR A 338 -0.67 -7.76 -13.73
C THR A 338 0.52 -7.82 -14.69
N LEU A 339 1.61 -7.09 -14.43
CA LEU A 339 2.84 -7.16 -15.24
C LEU A 339 3.39 -8.60 -15.33
N HIS A 340 3.38 -9.32 -14.20
CA HIS A 340 3.75 -10.72 -14.16
C HIS A 340 2.82 -11.59 -15.03
N SER A 341 1.51 -11.57 -14.79
CA SER A 341 0.54 -12.44 -15.46
C SER A 341 0.23 -12.08 -16.93
N LEU A 342 0.66 -10.90 -17.39
CA LEU A 342 0.69 -10.54 -18.81
C LEU A 342 1.98 -11.00 -19.51
N GLY A 343 3.00 -11.45 -18.76
CA GLY A 343 4.30 -11.77 -19.32
C GLY A 343 5.01 -10.55 -19.90
N THR A 344 4.98 -9.41 -19.20
CA THR A 344 5.70 -8.20 -19.62
C THR A 344 7.21 -8.48 -19.74
N PRO A 345 7.85 -8.25 -20.90
CA PRO A 345 9.29 -8.44 -21.06
C PRO A 345 10.11 -7.56 -20.11
N PHE A 346 11.28 -8.07 -19.71
CA PHE A 346 12.26 -7.43 -18.80
C PHE A 346 11.78 -7.11 -17.36
N PHE A 347 10.47 -7.07 -17.07
CA PHE A 347 9.97 -7.01 -15.70
C PHE A 347 10.17 -8.37 -15.01
N ASN A 348 11.17 -8.45 -14.13
CA ASN A 348 11.52 -9.71 -13.45
C ASN A 348 10.91 -9.78 -12.05
N THR A 349 9.74 -10.42 -11.92
CA THR A 349 8.98 -10.58 -10.67
C THR A 349 9.85 -11.06 -9.49
N VAL A 350 10.73 -12.05 -9.70
CA VAL A 350 11.61 -12.57 -8.62
C VAL A 350 12.59 -11.50 -8.13
N ASN A 351 13.28 -10.81 -9.03
CA ASN A 351 14.19 -9.71 -8.67
C ASN A 351 13.46 -8.49 -8.11
N HIS A 352 12.19 -8.25 -8.46
CA HIS A 352 11.40 -7.17 -7.82
C HIS A 352 11.19 -7.46 -6.33
N ILE A 353 10.76 -8.68 -5.99
CA ILE A 353 10.56 -9.12 -4.60
C ILE A 353 11.92 -9.18 -3.86
N ASP A 354 13.00 -9.62 -4.51
CA ASP A 354 14.33 -9.65 -3.89
C ASP A 354 14.90 -8.24 -3.62
N VAL A 355 14.71 -7.29 -4.54
CA VAL A 355 15.11 -5.89 -4.35
C VAL A 355 14.33 -5.27 -3.18
N LEU A 356 12.99 -5.44 -3.17
CA LEU A 356 12.13 -4.99 -2.07
C LEU A 356 12.63 -5.53 -0.72
N ILE A 357 12.65 -6.85 -0.55
CA ILE A 357 12.90 -7.49 0.74
C ILE A 357 14.38 -7.39 1.17
N CYS A 358 15.33 -7.55 0.24
CA CYS A 358 16.74 -7.63 0.60
C CYS A 358 17.46 -6.28 0.63
N LYS A 359 17.05 -5.31 -0.20
CA LYS A 359 17.76 -4.03 -0.37
C LYS A 359 17.05 -2.83 0.24
N THR A 360 15.71 -2.71 0.11
CA THR A 360 15.02 -1.44 0.43
C THR A 360 14.12 -1.47 1.67
N LEU A 361 13.51 -2.61 2.01
CA LEU A 361 12.48 -2.71 3.05
C LEU A 361 12.92 -2.20 4.43
N GLN A 362 14.18 -2.40 4.83
CA GLN A 362 14.67 -1.92 6.12
C GLN A 362 14.74 -0.37 6.17
N PRO A 363 15.48 0.34 5.28
CA PRO A 363 15.39 1.80 5.17
C PRO A 363 13.97 2.35 5.05
N MET A 364 13.08 1.68 4.30
CA MET A 364 11.68 2.10 4.18
C MET A 364 10.94 2.05 5.53
N ILE A 365 11.12 0.99 6.33
CA ILE A 365 10.55 0.92 7.69
C ILE A 365 11.11 2.01 8.61
N CYS A 366 12.39 2.37 8.47
CA CYS A 366 13.03 3.40 9.30
C CYS A 366 12.59 4.83 8.93
N CYS A 367 12.28 5.10 7.66
CA CYS A 367 11.98 6.46 7.17
C CYS A 367 10.48 6.80 7.09
N CYS A 368 9.58 5.82 6.99
CA CYS A 368 8.13 6.06 6.86
C CYS A 368 7.48 6.62 8.14
N THR A 369 6.35 7.31 7.98
CA THR A 369 5.41 7.58 9.10
C THR A 369 4.70 6.31 9.59
N GLU A 370 3.94 6.44 10.68
CA GLU A 370 3.13 5.35 11.25
C GLU A 370 2.07 4.84 10.27
N TYR A 371 1.47 5.73 9.47
CA TYR A 371 0.47 5.35 8.47
C TYR A 371 1.13 4.84 7.19
N GLU A 372 2.20 5.48 6.72
CA GLU A 372 2.96 5.02 5.55
C GLU A 372 3.50 3.60 5.73
N VAL A 373 4.08 3.26 6.90
CA VAL A 373 4.55 1.89 7.17
C VAL A 373 3.37 0.91 7.31
N GLY A 374 2.22 1.38 7.77
CA GLY A 374 0.97 0.62 7.79
C GLY A 374 0.48 0.23 6.38
N ARG A 375 0.60 1.14 5.42
CA ARG A 375 0.23 0.95 4.00
C ARG A 375 1.29 0.10 3.27
N LEU A 376 2.58 0.39 3.47
CA LEU A 376 3.70 -0.44 3.01
C LEU A 376 3.58 -1.89 3.52
N GLY A 377 3.15 -2.07 4.77
CA GLY A 377 2.87 -3.39 5.36
C GLY A 377 1.73 -4.14 4.66
N ARG A 378 0.71 -3.43 4.12
CA ARG A 378 -0.32 -4.07 3.29
C ARG A 378 0.22 -4.47 1.91
N PHE A 379 1.03 -3.63 1.28
CA PHE A 379 1.70 -3.98 0.02
C PHE A 379 2.61 -5.20 0.18
N LEU A 380 3.39 -5.27 1.27
CA LEU A 380 4.23 -6.43 1.59
C LEU A 380 3.38 -7.67 1.90
N TYR A 381 2.25 -7.53 2.62
CA TYR A 381 1.31 -8.64 2.87
C TYR A 381 0.82 -9.27 1.56
N GLU A 382 0.32 -8.48 0.60
CA GLU A 382 -0.19 -9.02 -0.67
C GLU A 382 0.94 -9.62 -1.52
N THR A 383 2.11 -8.99 -1.55
CA THR A 383 3.31 -9.50 -2.24
C THR A 383 3.74 -10.87 -1.69
N LEU A 384 3.76 -11.01 -0.36
CA LEU A 384 4.08 -12.28 0.30
C LEU A 384 2.98 -13.32 0.10
N LYS A 385 1.70 -12.93 0.14
CA LYS A 385 0.55 -13.80 -0.12
C LYS A 385 0.63 -14.44 -1.51
N THR A 386 0.99 -13.67 -2.54
CA THR A 386 1.25 -14.20 -3.89
C THR A 386 2.47 -15.13 -3.93
N ALA A 387 3.59 -14.76 -3.29
CA ALA A 387 4.77 -15.63 -3.22
C ALA A 387 4.50 -16.96 -2.50
N TYR A 388 3.70 -16.94 -1.43
CA TYR A 388 3.28 -18.16 -0.70
C TYR A 388 2.31 -19.01 -1.52
N TYR A 389 1.42 -18.41 -2.32
CA TYR A 389 0.54 -19.14 -3.24
C TYR A 389 1.35 -19.93 -4.29
N TRP A 390 2.34 -19.29 -4.93
CA TRP A 390 3.24 -19.99 -5.87
C TRP A 390 4.16 -21.00 -5.17
N LYS A 391 4.33 -20.94 -3.85
CA LYS A 391 5.14 -21.87 -3.05
C LYS A 391 4.30 -22.97 -2.37
N SER A 392 2.97 -22.97 -2.52
CA SER A 392 2.10 -23.96 -1.88
C SER A 392 1.95 -25.25 -2.68
N ASP A 393 2.09 -25.19 -4.00
CA ASP A 393 1.89 -26.32 -4.92
C ASP A 393 2.75 -26.14 -6.18
N GLU A 394 3.50 -27.18 -6.57
CA GLU A 394 4.39 -27.17 -7.74
C GLU A 394 3.59 -27.07 -9.06
N SER A 395 2.37 -27.59 -9.11
CA SER A 395 1.49 -27.47 -10.30
C SER A 395 0.95 -26.04 -10.49
N ILE A 396 0.76 -25.29 -9.41
CA ILE A 396 0.44 -23.86 -9.46
C ILE A 396 1.66 -23.08 -9.94
N TYR A 397 2.85 -23.42 -9.42
CA TYR A 397 4.11 -22.81 -9.85
C TYR A 397 4.39 -22.98 -11.33
N GLU A 398 4.34 -24.20 -11.87
CA GLU A 398 4.66 -24.44 -13.29
C GLU A 398 3.60 -23.82 -14.23
N ARG A 399 2.33 -23.78 -13.82
CA ARG A 399 1.25 -23.11 -14.56
C ARG A 399 1.43 -21.59 -14.66
N GLU A 400 1.81 -20.93 -13.57
CA GLU A 400 1.75 -19.46 -13.46
C GLU A 400 3.12 -18.78 -13.44
N CYS A 401 4.19 -19.47 -13.08
CA CYS A 401 5.55 -18.95 -13.00
C CYS A 401 6.48 -19.61 -14.02
N GLY A 402 6.36 -20.93 -14.22
CA GLY A 402 7.32 -21.76 -14.96
C GLY A 402 7.72 -21.22 -16.33
N ASN A 403 6.78 -20.68 -17.11
CA ASN A 403 7.06 -20.12 -18.44
C ASN A 403 7.29 -18.60 -18.47
N MET A 404 7.07 -17.86 -17.38
CA MET A 404 6.95 -16.40 -17.40
C MET A 404 8.32 -15.68 -17.41
N PRO A 405 8.48 -14.57 -18.18
CA PRO A 405 9.72 -13.78 -18.17
C PRO A 405 10.02 -13.17 -16.80
N GLY A 406 9.00 -13.01 -15.95
CA GLY A 406 9.11 -12.66 -14.54
C GLY A 406 10.02 -13.58 -13.70
N PHE A 407 10.25 -14.80 -14.19
CA PHE A 407 11.06 -15.85 -13.57
C PHE A 407 12.31 -16.21 -14.38
N ALA A 408 12.72 -15.39 -15.36
CA ALA A 408 14.00 -15.55 -16.04
C ALA A 408 15.18 -15.43 -15.04
N VAL A 409 16.11 -16.39 -15.05
CA VAL A 409 17.32 -16.40 -14.19
C VAL A 409 18.23 -15.21 -14.54
N TYR A 410 18.40 -14.93 -15.84
CA TYR A 410 19.14 -13.77 -16.31
C TYR A 410 18.14 -12.70 -16.76
N TYR A 411 17.74 -11.82 -15.84
CA TYR A 411 16.71 -10.78 -16.07
C TYR A 411 17.03 -9.78 -17.22
N ARG A 412 18.30 -9.68 -17.64
CA ARG A 412 18.71 -8.96 -18.88
C ARG A 412 18.20 -9.64 -20.17
N TYR A 413 17.85 -10.92 -20.10
CA TYR A 413 17.43 -11.76 -21.22
C TYR A 413 16.08 -12.43 -20.87
N PRO A 414 14.93 -11.84 -21.25
CA PRO A 414 13.60 -12.36 -20.89
C PRO A 414 13.31 -13.79 -21.35
N ASN A 415 14.04 -14.28 -22.36
CA ASN A 415 13.93 -15.63 -22.91
C ASN A 415 14.99 -16.61 -22.35
N SER A 416 15.73 -16.22 -21.31
CA SER A 416 16.68 -17.12 -20.64
C SER A 416 16.00 -18.18 -19.77
N GLN A 417 16.77 -19.19 -19.33
CA GLN A 417 16.30 -20.26 -18.45
C GLN A 417 15.51 -19.71 -17.26
N ARG A 418 14.45 -20.42 -16.91
CA ARG A 418 13.51 -20.09 -15.85
C ARG A 418 14.01 -20.60 -14.51
N VAL A 419 13.73 -19.85 -13.44
CA VAL A 419 13.92 -20.31 -12.06
C VAL A 419 13.03 -21.55 -11.87
N THR A 420 13.57 -22.63 -11.33
CA THR A 420 12.79 -23.86 -11.06
C THR A 420 12.08 -23.76 -9.71
N TYR A 421 11.01 -24.53 -9.49
CA TYR A 421 10.28 -24.56 -8.21
C TYR A 421 11.20 -24.75 -6.99
N GLY A 422 12.15 -25.69 -7.06
CA GLY A 422 13.16 -25.91 -6.02
C GLY A 422 14.11 -24.73 -5.78
N GLN A 423 14.48 -23.99 -6.84
CA GLN A 423 15.23 -22.74 -6.71
C GLN A 423 14.37 -21.63 -6.10
N PHE A 424 13.09 -21.55 -6.48
CA PHE A 424 12.14 -20.60 -5.90
C PHE A 424 11.92 -20.85 -4.40
N ILE A 425 11.85 -22.09 -3.94
CA ILE A 425 11.84 -22.42 -2.50
C ILE A 425 13.10 -21.90 -1.79
N LYS A 426 14.29 -22.08 -2.37
CA LYS A 426 15.55 -21.52 -1.82
C LYS A 426 15.53 -19.99 -1.74
N VAL A 427 14.94 -19.33 -2.73
CA VAL A 427 14.77 -17.86 -2.75
C VAL A 427 13.72 -17.40 -1.74
N HIS A 428 12.57 -18.06 -1.65
CA HIS A 428 11.51 -17.74 -0.70
C HIS A 428 11.97 -17.96 0.75
N TRP A 429 12.83 -18.95 0.99
CA TRP A 429 13.52 -19.15 2.26
C TRP A 429 14.40 -17.96 2.63
N LYS A 430 15.27 -17.52 1.71
CA LYS A 430 16.13 -16.32 1.87
C LYS A 430 15.28 -15.09 2.23
N TRP A 431 14.15 -14.86 1.56
CA TRP A 431 13.24 -13.75 1.85
C TRP A 431 12.67 -13.80 3.26
N SER A 432 12.10 -14.95 3.67
CA SER A 432 11.58 -15.16 5.04
C SER A 432 12.66 -14.86 6.09
N GLN A 433 13.86 -15.42 5.92
CA GLN A 433 15.00 -15.20 6.82
C GLN A 433 15.51 -13.75 6.83
N ARG A 434 15.37 -13.00 5.72
CA ARG A 434 15.76 -11.59 5.63
C ARG A 434 14.75 -10.68 6.34
N ILE A 435 13.45 -10.92 6.16
CA ILE A 435 12.37 -10.24 6.90
C ILE A 435 12.55 -10.47 8.41
N THR A 436 12.79 -11.71 8.84
CA THR A 436 13.10 -12.03 10.25
C THR A 436 14.24 -11.17 10.80
N LYS A 437 15.35 -11.08 10.07
CA LYS A 437 16.55 -10.35 10.52
C LYS A 437 16.35 -8.84 10.60
N LEU A 438 15.70 -8.22 9.62
CA LEU A 438 15.49 -6.77 9.63
C LEU A 438 14.43 -6.34 10.66
N LEU A 439 13.35 -7.13 10.85
CA LEU A 439 12.36 -6.82 11.88
C LEU A 439 12.93 -7.00 13.29
N ILE A 440 13.77 -8.01 13.53
CA ILE A 440 14.49 -8.14 14.79
C ILE A 440 15.42 -6.93 15.02
N ALA A 441 16.14 -6.45 13.99
CA ALA A 441 17.01 -5.28 14.12
C ALA A 441 16.24 -4.01 14.51
N CYS A 442 15.11 -3.70 13.83
CA CYS A 442 14.30 -2.53 14.16
C CYS A 442 13.61 -2.66 15.53
N LEU A 443 13.18 -3.86 15.96
CA LEU A 443 12.64 -4.11 17.31
C LEU A 443 13.70 -4.07 18.42
N GLU A 444 15.00 -4.17 18.10
CA GLU A 444 16.11 -4.06 19.04
C GLU A 444 16.86 -2.71 18.93
N SER A 445 16.33 -1.77 18.15
CA SER A 445 16.87 -0.41 17.98
C SER A 445 16.73 0.44 19.26
N SER A 446 17.52 1.51 19.35
CA SER A 446 17.26 2.62 20.27
C SER A 446 16.09 3.50 19.79
N GLU A 447 15.91 3.59 18.48
CA GLU A 447 15.07 4.61 17.86
C GLU A 447 13.59 4.26 17.96
N TYR A 448 12.85 5.13 18.66
CA TYR A 448 11.42 4.97 18.93
C TYR A 448 10.60 4.70 17.66
N MET A 449 10.88 5.42 16.56
CA MET A 449 10.16 5.25 15.29
C MET A 449 10.44 3.87 14.68
N GLU A 450 11.68 3.37 14.72
CA GLU A 450 12.02 2.06 14.16
C GLU A 450 11.32 0.91 14.89
N ILE A 451 11.29 0.95 16.23
CA ILE A 451 10.59 -0.03 17.06
C ILE A 451 9.09 -0.01 16.73
N ARG A 452 8.49 1.18 16.70
CA ARG A 452 7.07 1.39 16.45
C ARG A 452 6.65 0.95 15.05
N ASN A 453 7.42 1.35 14.05
CA ASN A 453 7.19 1.00 12.65
C ASN A 453 7.35 -0.51 12.42
N ALA A 454 8.29 -1.17 13.09
CA ALA A 454 8.43 -2.63 13.06
C ALA A 454 7.24 -3.37 13.70
N LEU A 455 6.65 -2.85 14.78
CA LEU A 455 5.42 -3.40 15.38
C LEU A 455 4.21 -3.22 14.46
N ILE A 456 4.05 -2.06 13.82
CA ILE A 456 2.99 -1.79 12.85
C ILE A 456 3.13 -2.72 11.63
N MET A 457 4.35 -2.82 11.07
CA MET A 457 4.69 -3.74 9.97
C MET A 457 4.35 -5.19 10.32
N LEU A 458 4.77 -5.69 11.48
CA LEU A 458 4.45 -7.04 11.96
C LEU A 458 2.94 -7.27 12.10
N THR A 459 2.20 -6.27 12.59
CA THR A 459 0.74 -6.35 12.70
C THR A 459 0.11 -6.57 11.32
N LYS A 460 0.51 -5.78 10.30
CA LYS A 460 -0.05 -5.83 8.94
C LYS A 460 0.31 -7.10 8.18
N ILE A 461 1.50 -7.69 8.38
CA ILE A 461 1.91 -8.94 7.70
C ILE A 461 1.55 -10.24 8.46
N SER A 462 1.03 -10.12 9.68
CA SER A 462 0.79 -11.24 10.63
C SER A 462 0.03 -12.45 10.05
N GLY A 463 -0.93 -12.20 9.14
CA GLY A 463 -1.72 -13.27 8.51
C GLY A 463 -0.95 -14.18 7.56
N VAL A 464 0.20 -13.72 7.03
CA VAL A 464 1.07 -14.52 6.13
C VAL A 464 2.43 -14.83 6.73
N PHE A 465 2.98 -13.94 7.56
CA PHE A 465 4.29 -14.04 8.19
C PHE A 465 4.18 -13.84 9.72
N PRO A 466 4.91 -14.58 10.58
CA PRO A 466 5.95 -15.55 10.25
C PRO A 466 5.42 -16.93 9.90
N VAL A 467 6.29 -17.75 9.30
CA VAL A 467 5.94 -19.10 8.80
C VAL A 467 6.72 -20.23 9.49
N THR A 468 8.01 -20.07 9.82
CA THR A 468 8.68 -21.11 10.64
C THR A 468 8.54 -20.86 12.13
N ARG A 469 8.38 -21.95 12.90
CA ARG A 469 8.31 -21.94 14.38
C ARG A 469 9.49 -21.19 15.00
N LYS A 470 10.67 -21.41 14.46
CA LYS A 470 11.94 -20.77 14.86
C LYS A 470 11.92 -19.25 14.67
N THR A 471 11.40 -18.76 13.54
CA THR A 471 11.20 -17.32 13.32
C THR A 471 10.12 -16.77 14.26
N GLY A 472 9.00 -17.47 14.39
CA GLY A 472 7.88 -17.05 15.25
C GLY A 472 8.28 -16.88 16.71
N ILE A 473 8.92 -17.89 17.31
CA ILE A 473 9.41 -17.86 18.70
C ILE A 473 10.44 -16.75 18.92
N ASN A 474 11.33 -16.50 17.94
CA ASN A 474 12.28 -15.39 18.03
C ASN A 474 11.57 -14.03 18.06
N LEU A 475 10.59 -13.81 17.18
CA LEU A 475 9.81 -12.57 17.14
C LEU A 475 8.96 -12.41 18.41
N GLU A 476 8.28 -13.45 18.88
CA GLU A 476 7.58 -13.46 20.17
C GLU A 476 8.49 -13.00 21.32
N LYS A 477 9.73 -13.51 21.39
CA LYS A 477 10.70 -13.12 22.42
C LYS A 477 11.09 -11.64 22.36
N ARG A 478 11.21 -11.04 21.16
CA ARG A 478 11.51 -9.60 21.02
C ARG A 478 10.29 -8.75 21.40
N VAL A 479 9.10 -9.11 20.90
CA VAL A 479 7.84 -8.41 21.21
C VAL A 479 7.50 -8.51 22.71
N ALA A 480 7.77 -9.65 23.35
CA ALA A 480 7.60 -9.82 24.80
C ALA A 480 8.53 -8.94 25.63
N LYS A 481 9.74 -8.60 25.14
CA LYS A 481 10.61 -7.61 25.79
C LYS A 481 9.98 -6.21 25.77
N ILE A 482 9.39 -5.81 24.64
CA ILE A 482 8.80 -4.47 24.46
C ILE A 482 7.50 -4.30 25.29
N LYS A 483 6.83 -5.39 25.69
CA LYS A 483 5.74 -5.31 26.68
C LYS A 483 6.17 -4.79 28.05
N GLY A 484 7.47 -4.83 28.37
CA GLY A 484 8.06 -4.24 29.56
C GLY A 484 8.82 -2.93 29.31
N ASP A 485 8.66 -2.32 28.12
CA ASP A 485 9.21 -0.99 27.81
C ASP A 485 8.37 0.09 28.49
N GLU A 486 8.98 1.12 29.10
CA GLU A 486 8.25 2.17 29.84
C GLU A 486 7.20 2.91 28.97
N ARG A 487 7.35 2.91 27.65
CA ARG A 487 6.47 3.62 26.70
C ARG A 487 5.16 2.86 26.48
N GLU A 488 4.11 3.26 27.20
CA GLU A 488 2.76 2.66 27.14
C GLU A 488 2.23 2.42 25.71
N ASP A 489 2.46 3.36 24.79
CA ASP A 489 1.98 3.24 23.41
C ASP A 489 2.73 2.16 22.60
N LEU A 490 3.97 1.80 22.98
CA LEU A 490 4.67 0.61 22.51
C LEU A 490 4.18 -0.66 23.22
N LYS A 491 3.86 -0.62 24.53
CA LYS A 491 3.26 -1.76 25.26
C LYS A 491 1.95 -2.22 24.61
N VAL A 492 1.10 -1.27 24.21
CA VAL A 492 -0.17 -1.52 23.51
C VAL A 492 0.07 -2.17 22.14
N LEU A 493 0.96 -1.61 21.31
CA LEU A 493 1.30 -2.18 20.00
C LEU A 493 1.93 -3.59 20.14
N ALA A 494 2.87 -3.78 21.07
CA ALA A 494 3.48 -5.07 21.36
C ALA A 494 2.45 -6.10 21.88
N THR A 495 1.36 -5.65 22.51
CA THR A 495 0.25 -6.51 22.92
C THR A 495 -0.62 -6.93 21.74
N GLY A 496 -0.93 -6.02 20.82
CA GLY A 496 -1.57 -6.35 19.54
C GLY A 496 -0.75 -7.33 18.70
N VAL A 497 0.54 -7.06 18.51
CA VAL A 497 1.47 -7.94 17.76
C VAL A 497 1.56 -9.32 18.41
N ALA A 498 1.67 -9.41 19.74
CA ALA A 498 1.72 -10.70 20.42
C ALA A 498 0.44 -11.53 20.23
N ALA A 499 -0.74 -10.88 20.24
CA ALA A 499 -2.00 -11.56 19.95
C ALA A 499 -2.07 -12.04 18.48
N ALA A 500 -1.62 -11.23 17.53
CA ALA A 500 -1.56 -11.59 16.12
C ALA A 500 -0.58 -12.74 15.83
N LEU A 501 0.60 -12.74 16.48
CA LEU A 501 1.56 -13.85 16.43
C LEU A 501 0.97 -15.14 17.03
N ALA A 502 0.28 -15.04 18.17
CA ALA A 502 -0.39 -16.17 18.80
C ALA A 502 -1.50 -16.77 17.91
N ALA A 503 -2.28 -15.93 17.22
CA ALA A 503 -3.29 -16.37 16.26
C ALA A 503 -2.67 -17.06 15.02
N ARG A 504 -1.48 -16.63 14.58
CA ARG A 504 -0.75 -17.27 13.47
C ARG A 504 -0.02 -18.56 13.88
N LYS A 505 0.26 -18.75 15.16
CA LYS A 505 1.06 -19.85 15.74
C LYS A 505 0.67 -21.28 15.30
N PRO A 506 -0.62 -21.64 15.14
CA PRO A 506 -1.00 -22.97 14.65
C PRO A 506 -0.50 -23.27 13.23
N PHE A 507 -0.30 -22.23 12.40
CA PHE A 507 0.15 -22.34 11.01
C PHE A 507 1.68 -22.31 10.86
N TRP A 508 2.44 -22.38 11.96
CA TRP A 508 3.90 -22.38 11.89
C TRP A 508 4.44 -23.79 11.59
N VAL A 509 5.24 -23.87 10.54
CA VAL A 509 5.92 -25.10 10.09
C VAL A 509 7.34 -25.21 10.64
N THR A 510 7.98 -26.37 10.52
CA THR A 510 9.42 -26.53 10.78
C THR A 510 10.27 -25.95 9.64
N ASP A 511 11.59 -25.93 9.82
CA ASP A 511 12.51 -25.49 8.76
C ASP A 511 12.51 -26.51 7.59
N GLU A 512 12.31 -27.80 7.90
CA GLU A 512 12.21 -28.93 6.97
C GLU A 512 10.89 -28.93 6.18
N GLU A 513 9.76 -28.79 6.87
CA GLU A 513 8.41 -28.68 6.29
C GLU A 513 8.32 -27.47 5.34
N PHE A 514 8.91 -26.33 5.68
CA PHE A 514 9.03 -25.20 4.75
C PHE A 514 9.78 -25.61 3.47
N GLY A 515 10.88 -26.35 3.66
CA GLY A 515 11.83 -26.67 2.61
C GLY A 515 11.35 -27.69 1.59
N MET A 516 10.33 -28.50 1.89
CA MET A 516 9.74 -29.48 0.97
C MET A 516 10.79 -30.44 0.34
N GLY A 517 11.87 -30.74 1.06
CA GLY A 517 13.01 -31.53 0.55
C GLY A 517 14.01 -30.76 -0.34
N TYR A 518 13.71 -29.53 -0.77
CA TYR A 518 14.59 -28.72 -1.61
C TYR A 518 15.59 -27.85 -0.82
N LEU A 519 15.58 -27.82 0.51
CA LEU A 519 16.54 -27.06 1.31
C LEU A 519 17.67 -27.93 1.87
N ASP A 520 18.91 -27.54 1.60
CA ASP A 520 20.14 -28.15 2.15
C ASP A 520 20.33 -27.74 3.62
N LEU A 521 19.42 -28.16 4.49
CA LEU A 521 19.48 -27.91 5.91
C LEU A 521 20.66 -28.69 6.50
N LYS A 522 21.70 -27.98 6.96
CA LYS A 522 22.77 -28.60 7.73
C LYS A 522 22.15 -29.31 8.93
N PRO A 523 22.35 -30.64 9.11
CA PRO A 523 21.80 -31.34 10.26
C PRO A 523 22.34 -30.71 11.52
N SER A 524 21.44 -30.33 12.44
CA SER A 524 21.86 -30.02 13.81
C SER A 524 22.47 -31.29 14.40
N SER A 525 23.65 -31.17 15.00
CA SER A 525 24.32 -32.31 15.63
C SER A 525 23.51 -32.74 16.86
N SER A 526 22.60 -33.70 16.68
CA SER A 526 21.98 -34.42 17.78
C SER A 526 23.09 -35.02 18.66
N LEU A 527 22.92 -34.94 19.97
CA LEU A 527 23.91 -35.47 20.90
C LEU A 527 23.86 -36.99 20.86
N ALA A 528 24.71 -37.59 20.01
CA ALA A 528 24.95 -39.02 20.00
C ALA A 528 25.57 -39.45 21.34
N THR A 529 24.78 -40.09 22.18
CA THR A 529 25.24 -40.74 23.41
C THR A 529 26.28 -41.81 23.07
N LYS A 530 27.54 -41.58 23.49
CA LYS A 530 28.61 -42.57 23.35
C LYS A 530 28.34 -43.78 24.25
N SER A 531 27.82 -44.86 23.69
CA SER A 531 28.04 -46.22 24.21
C SER A 531 29.46 -46.68 23.85
N VAL A 532 30.06 -47.53 24.70
CA VAL A 532 31.46 -47.97 24.58
C VAL A 532 31.54 -49.49 24.46
N ALA A 533 31.92 -49.98 23.28
CA ALA A 533 32.43 -51.33 22.98
C ALA A 533 32.76 -51.40 21.48
N ALA A 534 33.72 -52.19 20.98
CA ALA A 534 34.93 -52.79 21.57
C ALA A 534 35.93 -53.04 20.42
N ASN A 535 37.22 -53.23 20.70
CA ASN A 535 38.28 -53.23 19.69
C ASN A 535 38.91 -54.62 19.51
N THR A 536 38.81 -55.25 18.32
CA THR A 536 39.38 -56.60 18.06
C THR A 536 39.93 -56.79 16.62
N THR A 537 41.12 -56.23 16.36
CA THR A 537 42.28 -56.83 15.64
C THR A 537 42.15 -57.74 14.38
N ASN A 538 42.88 -57.33 13.32
CA ASN A 538 43.84 -58.11 12.47
C ASN A 538 43.42 -58.81 11.14
N GLY A 539 44.35 -58.75 10.17
CA GLY A 539 44.37 -59.45 8.85
C GLY A 539 44.09 -58.51 7.66
N SER A 540 45.02 -58.02 6.81
CA SER A 540 46.15 -58.59 6.04
C SER A 540 45.74 -59.45 4.83
N ALA A 541 46.26 -59.30 3.59
CA ALA A 541 47.15 -58.29 2.96
C ALA A 541 47.24 -58.52 1.41
N VAL A 542 48.08 -57.73 0.69
CA VAL A 542 48.59 -57.96 -0.71
C VAL A 542 47.58 -57.61 -1.85
N SER A 543 47.90 -57.01 -3.02
CA SER A 543 49.16 -56.65 -3.73
C SER A 543 49.08 -55.25 -4.41
N VAL A 544 50.13 -54.41 -4.44
CA VAL A 544 51.11 -54.19 -5.56
C VAL A 544 50.42 -53.77 -6.89
N THR A 545 50.21 -52.49 -7.21
CA THR A 545 51.13 -51.42 -7.72
C THR A 545 51.76 -51.65 -9.09
N GLN A 546 51.57 -50.69 -10.02
CA GLN A 546 52.53 -50.42 -11.10
C GLN A 546 52.66 -48.92 -11.42
N SER A 547 53.91 -48.48 -11.53
CA SER A 547 54.47 -47.21 -12.05
C SER A 547 54.45 -47.18 -13.58
N ASP A 548 54.76 -46.13 -14.35
CA ASP A 548 55.03 -44.67 -14.19
C ASP A 548 55.14 -44.07 -15.62
N SER A 549 54.99 -42.75 -15.80
CA SER A 549 55.64 -41.97 -16.90
C SER A 549 55.29 -40.48 -16.83
N GLY A 550 56.30 -39.60 -17.02
CA GLY A 550 56.09 -38.17 -17.28
C GLY A 550 57.31 -37.44 -17.85
N ARG A 551 57.08 -36.32 -18.55
CA ARG A 551 57.98 -35.21 -18.95
C ARG A 551 57.14 -34.15 -19.69
N VAL A 552 57.25 -32.82 -19.58
CA VAL A 552 58.32 -31.82 -19.28
C VAL A 552 58.92 -31.15 -20.53
N ALA A 553 58.48 -29.90 -20.78
CA ALA A 553 59.15 -28.74 -21.42
C ALA A 553 58.20 -27.53 -21.23
N GLN A 554 58.53 -26.29 -20.81
CA GLN A 554 59.76 -25.49 -20.66
C GLN A 554 60.24 -24.74 -21.93
N GLN A 555 59.97 -23.43 -22.02
CA GLN A 555 60.96 -22.32 -22.13
C GLN A 555 60.31 -20.92 -22.33
N VAL A 556 61.11 -19.86 -22.16
CA VAL A 556 60.80 -18.41 -22.35
C VAL A 556 61.84 -17.84 -23.34
N PRO A 557 61.55 -16.77 -24.10
CA PRO A 557 62.18 -15.45 -23.83
C PRO A 557 61.29 -14.22 -24.22
N ASP A 558 61.65 -12.94 -24.03
CA ASP A 558 62.39 -12.20 -22.98
C ASP A 558 62.28 -10.66 -23.25
N SER A 559 62.66 -9.79 -22.29
CA SER A 559 62.78 -8.30 -22.34
C SER A 559 61.45 -7.50 -22.50
N GLY A 560 61.27 -6.25 -22.05
CA GLY A 560 62.01 -5.24 -21.25
C GLY A 560 61.12 -3.95 -21.17
N THR A 561 61.23 -2.94 -20.28
CA THR A 561 62.29 -2.47 -19.37
C THR A 561 61.72 -1.58 -18.22
N SER A 562 62.51 -1.39 -17.15
CA SER A 562 62.33 -0.61 -15.89
C SER A 562 61.64 0.79 -15.85
N ALA A 563 60.79 1.03 -14.82
CA ALA A 563 60.67 2.24 -13.95
C ALA A 563 59.50 2.02 -12.93
N LYS A 564 59.63 2.10 -11.59
CA LYS A 564 59.66 3.28 -10.68
C LYS A 564 58.50 4.29 -10.88
N GLU A 565 57.83 4.85 -9.86
CA GLU A 565 58.30 5.16 -8.49
C GLU A 565 57.19 5.19 -7.38
N GLN A 566 57.64 5.19 -6.10
CA GLN A 566 57.03 5.56 -4.78
C GLN A 566 55.50 5.81 -4.67
N THR A 567 54.72 5.24 -3.75
CA THR A 567 54.77 5.16 -2.26
C THR A 567 54.70 6.48 -1.47
N SER A 568 53.64 6.65 -0.67
CA SER A 568 53.78 7.03 0.75
C SER A 568 52.53 6.66 1.57
N ARG A 569 52.68 6.50 2.89
CA ARG A 569 51.65 6.03 3.82
C ARG A 569 52.00 6.55 5.22
N THR A 570 51.15 7.38 5.82
CA THR A 570 51.46 7.98 7.13
C THR A 570 50.30 7.82 8.12
N LYS A 571 50.63 7.35 9.32
CA LYS A 571 49.80 7.42 10.55
C LYS A 571 50.66 8.09 11.63
N LEU A 572 50.04 8.93 12.46
CA LEU A 572 50.34 9.31 13.86
C LEU A 572 49.40 10.51 14.17
N ALA A 573 48.70 10.74 15.28
CA ALA A 573 48.43 10.08 16.57
C ALA A 573 48.84 10.91 17.81
N ASP A 574 47.79 11.36 18.53
CA ASP A 574 47.68 11.52 20.01
C ASP A 574 48.23 12.78 20.75
N ALA A 575 47.79 12.88 22.03
CA ALA A 575 47.89 13.96 23.04
C ALA A 575 46.88 15.13 22.89
N LYS A 576 45.94 15.42 23.83
CA LYS A 576 45.99 15.70 25.31
C LYS A 576 46.57 17.10 25.63
N HIS A 577 46.13 17.88 26.62
CA HIS A 577 45.10 17.79 27.71
C HIS A 577 44.71 19.25 28.11
N GLU A 578 43.78 19.63 29.01
CA GLU A 578 42.88 18.97 30.00
C GLU A 578 41.49 19.70 29.94
N LYS A 579 40.69 20.19 30.92
CA LYS A 579 40.42 20.17 32.39
C LYS A 579 38.93 20.62 32.52
N SER A 580 37.96 20.02 33.23
CA SER A 580 37.74 19.68 34.66
C SER A 580 37.40 20.83 35.60
N ASP A 581 36.17 20.83 36.15
CA ASP A 581 35.92 21.15 37.56
C ASP A 581 34.63 20.46 38.07
N ASN A 582 34.51 20.17 39.38
CA ASN A 582 33.47 19.27 39.93
C ASN A 582 33.39 19.33 41.48
N LEU A 583 32.22 19.57 42.11
CA LEU A 583 32.06 19.51 43.57
C LEU A 583 30.61 19.33 44.08
N LEU A 584 30.45 18.27 44.91
CA LEU A 584 29.51 17.95 46.01
C LEU A 584 28.30 18.85 46.34
N HIS A 585 27.19 18.36 46.92
CA HIS A 585 26.96 17.10 47.67
C HIS A 585 25.56 16.46 47.34
N SER A 586 24.76 15.74 48.16
CA SER A 586 24.66 15.46 49.61
C SER A 586 24.19 13.99 49.89
N LYS A 587 23.28 13.74 50.84
CA LYS A 587 22.63 12.45 51.19
C LYS A 587 21.31 12.67 51.95
N SER A 588 20.31 11.80 51.78
CA SER A 588 19.44 11.28 52.87
C SER A 588 18.51 10.13 52.41
N ASP A 589 18.22 9.21 53.33
CA ASP A 589 17.42 7.97 53.25
C ASP A 589 17.15 7.51 54.71
N PRO A 590 16.23 6.59 55.09
CA PRO A 590 15.01 6.06 54.45
C PRO A 590 13.72 6.35 55.30
N GLY A 591 12.55 5.85 54.87
CA GLY A 591 11.31 5.87 55.68
C GLY A 591 10.34 4.72 55.37
N SER A 592 9.90 3.96 56.40
CA SER A 592 9.08 2.75 56.25
C SER A 592 7.80 2.81 57.09
N THR A 593 6.65 2.35 56.57
CA THR A 593 5.85 1.26 57.20
C THR A 593 4.59 0.82 56.43
N LYS A 594 4.24 -0.47 56.65
CA LYS A 594 2.93 -1.20 56.71
C LYS A 594 1.62 -0.37 56.56
N ALA A 595 0.49 -0.93 56.11
CA ALA A 595 -0.02 -2.31 56.20
C ALA A 595 -1.01 -2.66 55.04
N ARG A 596 -1.16 -3.91 54.56
CA ARG A 596 -1.99 -5.05 55.08
C ARG A 596 -3.52 -4.77 55.06
N GLY A 597 -4.37 -5.53 54.37
CA GLY A 597 -4.17 -6.63 53.40
C GLY A 597 -5.39 -7.57 53.24
N GLY A 598 -5.36 -8.46 52.24
CA GLY A 598 -6.37 -9.53 51.99
C GLY A 598 -7.60 -9.10 51.18
N SER A 599 -8.44 -10.01 50.64
CA SER A 599 -8.29 -11.47 50.39
C SER A 599 -9.44 -11.97 49.50
N LEU A 600 -9.18 -12.86 48.51
CA LEU A 600 -10.06 -13.84 47.81
C LEU A 600 -11.54 -13.44 47.49
N VAL A 601 -12.06 -13.67 46.26
CA VAL A 601 -12.62 -14.96 45.79
C VAL A 601 -12.96 -14.89 44.28
N ASN A 602 -13.07 -16.06 43.63
CA ASN A 602 -13.54 -16.36 42.26
C ASN A 602 -14.73 -15.54 41.71
N GLY A 603 -14.83 -15.41 40.37
CA GLY A 603 -16.08 -15.02 39.68
C GLY A 603 -15.97 -14.96 38.15
N SER A 604 -16.54 -15.94 37.44
CA SER A 604 -16.46 -16.10 35.97
C SER A 604 -17.36 -15.14 35.17
N ASN A 605 -17.07 -15.02 33.86
CA ASN A 605 -17.91 -14.47 32.77
C ASN A 605 -18.40 -13.02 32.88
N VAL A 606 -17.90 -12.17 31.97
CA VAL A 606 -18.62 -10.98 31.48
C VAL A 606 -19.03 -11.23 30.04
N GLN A 607 -20.33 -11.39 29.79
CA GLN A 607 -20.89 -11.36 28.43
C GLN A 607 -20.98 -9.91 27.93
N ILE A 608 -20.65 -9.69 26.66
CA ILE A 608 -20.79 -8.39 26.01
C ILE A 608 -22.23 -8.24 25.53
N SER A 609 -22.95 -7.26 26.09
CA SER A 609 -24.27 -6.82 25.63
C SER A 609 -24.29 -5.30 25.52
N ALA A 610 -24.61 -4.79 24.34
CA ALA A 610 -24.76 -3.35 24.09
C ALA A 610 -26.19 -2.88 24.42
N THR A 611 -26.32 -1.69 24.99
CA THR A 611 -27.60 -1.02 25.18
C THR A 611 -27.52 0.45 24.73
N SER A 612 -28.25 0.76 23.67
CA SER A 612 -28.56 2.14 23.28
C SER A 612 -29.93 2.52 23.84
N ALA A 613 -30.01 3.67 24.52
CA ALA A 613 -31.25 4.19 25.08
C ALA A 613 -31.38 5.68 24.78
N VAL A 614 -32.41 6.04 24.00
CA VAL A 614 -32.86 7.42 23.85
C VAL A 614 -34.09 7.59 24.72
N GLN A 615 -34.11 8.60 25.59
CA GLN A 615 -35.33 9.08 26.22
C GLN A 615 -35.54 10.55 25.87
N ALA A 616 -36.71 10.83 25.30
CA ALA A 616 -37.28 12.16 25.24
C ALA A 616 -38.31 12.30 26.36
N GLY A 617 -38.37 13.46 27.00
CA GLY A 617 -39.38 13.82 27.98
C GLY A 617 -39.61 15.32 27.95
N GLY A 618 -40.85 15.76 28.09
CA GLY A 618 -41.19 17.17 28.08
C GLY A 618 -42.65 17.41 28.50
N SER A 619 -42.91 18.60 29.02
CA SER A 619 -44.23 19.07 29.41
C SER A 619 -44.31 20.59 29.30
N ASN A 620 -45.50 21.11 29.05
CA ASN A 620 -45.75 22.54 28.80
C ASN A 620 -46.12 23.29 30.09
N GLN A 621 -45.97 24.61 30.07
CA GLN A 621 -47.11 25.51 30.32
C GLN A 621 -46.89 26.91 29.70
N ARG A 622 -47.97 27.69 29.57
CA ARG A 622 -48.03 29.05 29.01
C ARG A 622 -48.83 29.95 29.95
N HIS A 623 -48.42 31.21 30.07
CA HIS A 623 -49.24 32.43 30.17
C HIS A 623 -48.26 33.62 30.00
N VAL A 624 -48.53 34.83 29.52
CA VAL A 624 -49.55 35.51 28.69
C VAL A 624 -49.49 36.99 29.11
N GLU A 625 -49.21 37.91 28.17
CA GLU A 625 -49.55 39.36 28.18
C GLU A 625 -49.00 40.26 29.34
N ASP A 626 -48.75 41.57 29.19
CA ASP A 626 -48.63 42.50 28.03
C ASP A 626 -47.89 43.79 28.50
N SER A 627 -47.72 44.77 27.61
CA SER A 627 -47.56 46.23 27.80
C SER A 627 -46.22 46.90 27.41
N ALA A 628 -46.38 48.08 26.80
CA ALA A 628 -45.39 49.07 26.37
C ALA A 628 -46.16 50.41 26.11
N PRO A 629 -45.57 51.50 25.59
CA PRO A 629 -44.19 52.03 25.65
C PRO A 629 -44.16 53.46 26.28
N LYS A 630 -42.99 54.15 26.30
CA LYS A 630 -42.83 55.56 25.84
C LYS A 630 -41.40 56.14 25.98
N ASP A 631 -41.03 56.92 24.96
CA ASP A 631 -40.33 58.23 24.88
C ASP A 631 -39.51 58.73 26.09
N THR A 632 -38.31 59.35 25.97
CA THR A 632 -37.53 59.80 24.78
C THR A 632 -36.01 59.50 25.00
N ALA A 633 -34.93 60.19 24.57
CA ALA A 633 -34.63 61.52 23.99
C ALA A 633 -33.32 61.47 23.13
N GLU A 634 -32.79 62.63 22.71
CA GLU A 634 -31.69 62.77 21.73
C GLU A 634 -30.43 63.44 22.32
N THR A 635 -29.24 63.17 21.77
CA THR A 635 -28.21 64.19 21.46
C THR A 635 -27.18 63.66 20.44
N GLU A 636 -26.89 64.39 19.37
CA GLU A 636 -25.78 64.11 18.43
C GLU A 636 -24.56 65.01 18.70
N VAL A 637 -23.35 64.54 18.39
CA VAL A 637 -22.27 65.35 17.78
C VAL A 637 -21.51 64.48 16.75
N GLN A 638 -21.14 65.10 15.63
CA GLN A 638 -20.58 64.54 14.39
C GLN A 638 -19.01 64.68 14.35
N PRO A 639 -18.25 64.36 13.27
CA PRO A 639 -18.61 64.13 11.84
C PRO A 639 -18.51 62.68 11.34
#